data_AF-R6ZXX8-F1
#
_entry.id   AF-R6ZXX8-F1
#
_cell.length_a   1.000
_cell.length_b   1.000
_cell.length_c   1.000
_cell.angle_alpha   90.00
_cell.angle_beta   90.00
_cell.angle_gamma   90.00
#
_symmetry.space_group_name_H-M   'P 1'
#
loop_
_entity.id
_entity.type
_entity.pdbx_description
1 polymer ?
#
loop_
_entity_poly.entity_id
_entity_poly.type
_entity_poly.pdbx_seq_one_letter_code
_entity_poly.pdbx_strand_id
1 'polypeptide(L)'
;MTRKKIGVLLAQADETTQNHFMQGFLQEAFASDYDVLIFSMYVKYQQTNLRELGESNIYELINYDMLDAIVILLDTLQTTGLSDSIQKKIHDAFDGPVLVIDQKSPYFPSVMNDHCTPIRRLMDHLIEVHHYKDIVFLNGRESHIHSIQRLRGYKEAMEAHGLPVLEENIYHGDYWYTSGNQMVEQMLLEREKLPEAIACANDCMAIGVCSALSEHGIKVPDDIAVIGYDSIQDGRYSPVPLTSAEIPAKACGKYSLHWIDASLNDQPLPDYIPEIDLWIGGSCGCPTDNLSLLSPLRDQWETKLSSNNYYSCFNHLMDDLLSQHSYHDFFNIVFQYTYQLGNYDSFHICLNKNWNHASKMIGDGAIRLGYSDRMYPVVHCNKTCGVENHIDFSNSFDTKLILPELHEEHEKPAAYIFTPLHFDDQCFGYAVISYGDEPRVYDESYNLWIHNVMQGMESFYRQDILRQLLKDMESAQIRDSLTGLYNYRGLISQTKQQIAESLHANDSLSIISIDLSGLKDINAGYGRTEGDIAITALSHLIQECAFSDEICARTGNDDFIVCAILSDKNVHRPDEFISALLNKINIFNQHNKDSFQIHICYDCKSESIHQIHSVEQLINDTISEKNGKKLQELQRKERSSHLSEKDKEQDFAVMKLLDDNQFTYYFQPIVDAHTGKIFSYEALMRANTEQRISPLDILTSAKRLGRLYDVEKATLFNVLHYMEEHPKKFVGKKTFINSIPGAQLVDSDKDRFHKQLNEHRGQVVVELTEQEELDNKCLSDIKQSYAKLKVETAIDDYGSGYSNVNNLLRYMPKYVKIDRMLMEEIQNNPQKQHFVKDIIDFAHDNNILTLAEGIETSEELKEVIRLGVDLIQGYYTARPNPEPLEQIDPHIQIEILEYNKNRSSSMVRKDYIVDKPQSISLVQMALGKYTDIHIAQQAGKDHPIELIGATGFQSNLRIWFEDGFHGTLILNTTHFSTEKCMPWLELGEAVDLTIQLKGNTNLKMSGIRVPKSSTLRFVGEN
;
A
#
# COMPACT_ATOMS: atom_id res chain seq x y z
N MET A 1 29.36 -0.39 -47.65
CA MET A 1 28.53 -1.52 -47.20
C MET A 1 28.08 -1.16 -45.81
N THR A 2 26.82 -1.41 -45.46
CA THR A 2 26.36 -1.25 -44.07
C THR A 2 27.14 -2.22 -43.19
N ARG A 3 27.67 -1.73 -42.06
CA ARG A 3 28.41 -2.53 -41.09
C ARG A 3 27.51 -3.66 -40.58
N LYS A 4 28.05 -4.88 -40.47
CA LYS A 4 27.26 -6.02 -39.96
C LYS A 4 27.05 -5.88 -38.45
N LYS A 5 25.90 -6.33 -37.97
CA LYS A 5 25.45 -6.20 -36.58
C LYS A 5 25.23 -7.58 -35.95
N ILE A 6 25.84 -7.82 -34.80
CA ILE A 6 25.73 -9.09 -34.09
C ILE A 6 24.98 -8.88 -32.78
N GLY A 7 23.90 -9.62 -32.56
CA GLY A 7 23.17 -9.62 -31.30
C GLY A 7 23.80 -10.60 -30.31
N VAL A 8 24.05 -10.17 -29.08
CA VAL A 8 24.53 -11.04 -27.99
C VAL A 8 23.55 -11.01 -26.83
N LEU A 9 23.02 -12.16 -26.45
CA LEU A 9 22.05 -12.29 -25.36
C LEU A 9 22.70 -13.01 -24.18
N LEU A 10 22.75 -12.34 -23.03
CA LEU A 10 23.28 -12.91 -21.79
C LEU A 10 22.64 -12.28 -20.55
N ALA A 11 23.02 -12.76 -19.37
CA ALA A 11 22.74 -12.15 -18.07
C ALA A 11 24.05 -11.87 -17.34
N GLN A 12 24.09 -10.79 -16.54
CA GLN A 12 25.24 -10.41 -15.72
C GLN A 12 26.54 -10.29 -16.54
N ALA A 13 26.54 -9.40 -17.53
CA ALA A 13 27.72 -9.17 -18.36
C ALA A 13 28.98 -8.77 -17.56
N ASP A 14 28.80 -8.16 -16.40
CA ASP A 14 29.85 -7.72 -15.49
C ASP A 14 30.53 -8.85 -14.70
N GLU A 15 29.90 -10.03 -14.59
CA GLU A 15 30.49 -11.17 -13.88
C GLU A 15 31.74 -11.69 -14.61
N THR A 16 32.77 -12.10 -13.87
CA THR A 16 34.12 -12.33 -14.38
C THR A 16 34.18 -13.21 -15.64
N THR A 17 33.48 -14.35 -15.64
CA THR A 17 33.47 -15.29 -16.78
C THR A 17 32.83 -14.66 -18.02
N GLN A 18 31.65 -14.05 -17.86
CA GLN A 18 30.91 -13.38 -18.93
C GLN A 18 31.69 -12.18 -19.46
N ASN A 19 32.27 -11.38 -18.56
CA ASN A 19 33.09 -10.23 -18.91
C ASN A 19 34.30 -10.66 -19.73
N HIS A 20 35.04 -11.69 -19.31
CA HIS A 20 36.18 -12.22 -20.08
C HIS A 20 35.77 -12.77 -21.44
N PHE A 21 34.64 -13.48 -21.53
CA PHE A 21 34.06 -13.88 -22.80
C PHE A 21 33.80 -12.66 -23.69
N MET A 22 33.11 -11.65 -23.17
CA MET A 22 32.78 -10.44 -23.92
C MET A 22 34.03 -9.65 -24.34
N GLN A 23 35.08 -9.57 -23.52
CA GLN A 23 36.34 -8.94 -23.90
C GLN A 23 36.96 -9.63 -25.13
N GLY A 24 37.01 -10.97 -25.13
CA GLY A 24 37.53 -11.74 -26.27
C GLY A 24 36.65 -11.60 -27.52
N PHE A 25 35.34 -11.66 -27.33
CA PHE A 25 34.36 -11.54 -28.41
C PHE A 25 34.41 -10.14 -29.06
N LEU A 26 34.34 -9.08 -28.26
CA LEU A 26 34.37 -7.69 -28.73
C LEU A 26 35.71 -7.33 -29.40
N GLN A 27 36.83 -7.82 -28.86
CA GLN A 27 38.15 -7.59 -29.45
C GLN A 27 38.22 -8.06 -30.91
N GLU A 28 37.72 -9.26 -31.20
CA GLU A 28 37.70 -9.79 -32.55
C GLU A 28 36.60 -9.13 -33.40
N ALA A 29 35.50 -8.66 -32.79
CA ALA A 29 34.37 -8.05 -33.49
C ALA A 29 34.77 -6.72 -34.06
N PHE A 30 35.46 -5.92 -33.25
CA PHE A 30 36.01 -4.64 -33.68
C PHE A 30 37.14 -4.83 -34.70
N ALA A 31 37.97 -5.87 -34.56
CA ALA A 31 38.98 -6.21 -35.56
C ALA A 31 38.39 -6.60 -36.92
N SER A 32 37.17 -7.16 -36.91
CA SER A 32 36.42 -7.58 -38.10
C SER A 32 35.45 -6.52 -38.62
N ASP A 33 35.47 -5.31 -38.05
CA ASP A 33 34.57 -4.18 -38.36
C ASP A 33 33.07 -4.56 -38.19
N TYR A 34 32.72 -5.15 -37.05
CA TYR A 34 31.34 -5.50 -36.68
C TYR A 34 30.84 -4.70 -35.47
N ASP A 35 29.58 -4.31 -35.52
CA ASP A 35 28.88 -3.74 -34.37
C ASP A 35 28.25 -4.85 -33.53
N VAL A 36 28.25 -4.65 -32.22
CA VAL A 36 27.74 -5.65 -31.28
C VAL A 36 26.64 -5.05 -30.42
N LEU A 37 25.46 -5.67 -30.45
CA LEU A 37 24.29 -5.26 -29.68
C LEU A 37 24.07 -6.27 -28.57
N ILE A 38 24.36 -5.87 -27.34
CA ILE A 38 24.38 -6.75 -26.18
C ILE A 38 23.11 -6.52 -25.38
N PHE A 39 22.26 -7.54 -25.23
CA PHE A 39 21.04 -7.49 -24.43
C PHE A 39 21.29 -8.25 -23.13
N SER A 40 21.31 -7.52 -22.01
CA SER A 40 21.69 -8.06 -20.71
C SER A 40 20.69 -7.76 -19.61
N MET A 41 20.27 -8.79 -18.88
CA MET A 41 19.63 -8.64 -17.57
C MET A 41 20.69 -8.48 -16.46
N TYR A 42 20.30 -7.95 -15.30
CA TYR A 42 21.24 -7.64 -14.22
C TYR A 42 21.54 -8.81 -13.29
N VAL A 43 20.69 -9.84 -13.24
CA VAL A 43 20.86 -10.97 -12.32
C VAL A 43 20.42 -12.25 -13.00
N LYS A 44 21.15 -13.36 -12.87
CA LYS A 44 20.79 -14.67 -13.43
C LYS A 44 19.63 -15.34 -12.68
N TYR A 45 19.57 -15.16 -11.36
CA TYR A 45 18.58 -15.77 -10.46
C TYR A 45 17.74 -14.70 -9.76
N GLN A 46 16.45 -14.64 -10.09
CA GLN A 46 15.52 -13.71 -9.44
C GLN A 46 14.78 -14.39 -8.29
N GLN A 47 14.43 -13.61 -7.27
CA GLN A 47 13.75 -14.12 -6.07
C GLN A 47 12.23 -14.28 -6.25
N THR A 48 11.65 -13.58 -7.23
CA THR A 48 10.19 -13.51 -7.43
C THR A 48 9.87 -13.52 -8.92
N ASN A 49 8.73 -14.12 -9.28
CA ASN A 49 8.24 -14.16 -10.67
C ASN A 49 8.02 -12.76 -11.29
N LEU A 50 7.71 -11.76 -10.45
CA LEU A 50 7.55 -10.38 -10.94
C LEU A 50 8.89 -9.83 -11.44
N ARG A 51 9.97 -10.03 -10.68
CA ARG A 51 11.32 -9.62 -11.08
C ARG A 51 11.84 -10.41 -12.27
N GLU A 52 11.50 -11.70 -12.36
CA GLU A 52 11.79 -12.51 -13.56
C GLU A 52 11.24 -11.82 -14.82
N LEU A 53 10.02 -11.29 -14.75
CA LEU A 53 9.39 -10.58 -15.87
C LEU A 53 10.09 -9.24 -16.16
N GLY A 54 10.36 -8.42 -15.14
CA GLY A 54 11.03 -7.12 -15.32
C GLY A 54 12.43 -7.23 -15.91
N GLU A 55 13.23 -8.18 -15.42
CA GLU A 55 14.60 -8.46 -15.91
C GLU A 55 14.60 -8.99 -17.35
N SER A 56 13.70 -9.93 -17.66
CA SER A 56 13.68 -10.59 -18.98
C SER A 56 13.07 -9.75 -20.10
N ASN A 57 12.38 -8.64 -19.77
CA ASN A 57 11.79 -7.74 -20.77
C ASN A 57 12.79 -7.24 -21.81
N ILE A 58 14.08 -7.15 -21.46
CA ILE A 58 15.12 -6.67 -22.38
C ILE A 58 15.21 -7.49 -23.68
N TYR A 59 14.85 -8.77 -23.65
CA TYR A 59 14.86 -9.62 -24.85
C TYR A 59 13.64 -9.41 -25.76
N GLU A 60 12.57 -8.80 -25.26
CA GLU A 60 11.43 -8.39 -26.08
C GLU A 60 11.74 -7.12 -26.91
N LEU A 61 12.84 -6.42 -26.62
CA LEU A 61 13.30 -5.25 -27.38
C LEU A 61 13.92 -5.65 -28.73
N ILE A 62 14.40 -6.88 -28.86
CA ILE A 62 15.26 -7.29 -29.97
C ILE A 62 14.51 -7.16 -31.30
N ASN A 63 15.07 -6.37 -32.21
CA ASN A 63 14.63 -6.34 -33.60
C ASN A 63 15.50 -7.29 -34.43
N TYR A 64 14.98 -8.48 -34.75
CA TYR A 64 15.75 -9.50 -35.48
C TYR A 64 16.12 -9.08 -36.92
N ASP A 65 15.33 -8.20 -37.55
CA ASP A 65 15.56 -7.76 -38.94
C ASP A 65 16.85 -6.93 -39.10
N MET A 66 17.41 -6.40 -38.01
CA MET A 66 18.60 -5.56 -38.05
C MET A 66 19.90 -6.31 -37.77
N LEU A 67 19.81 -7.59 -37.39
CA LEU A 67 20.95 -8.40 -36.99
C LEU A 67 21.37 -9.30 -38.15
N ASP A 68 22.67 -9.50 -38.30
CA ASP A 68 23.24 -10.45 -39.25
C ASP A 68 23.51 -11.80 -38.59
N ALA A 69 23.79 -11.82 -37.28
CA ALA A 69 23.99 -13.04 -36.50
C ALA A 69 23.62 -12.86 -35.03
N ILE A 70 23.39 -13.97 -34.31
CA ILE A 70 23.03 -13.96 -32.88
C ILE A 70 23.91 -14.94 -32.09
N VAL A 71 24.36 -14.52 -30.92
CA VAL A 71 25.08 -15.34 -29.94
C VAL A 71 24.29 -15.35 -28.62
N ILE A 72 24.07 -16.53 -28.05
CA ILE A 72 23.29 -16.70 -26.81
C ILE A 72 24.14 -17.41 -25.78
N LEU A 73 24.46 -16.74 -24.66
CA LEU A 73 25.11 -17.38 -23.51
C LEU A 73 24.03 -18.02 -22.64
N LEU A 74 23.51 -19.16 -23.09
CA LEU A 74 22.30 -19.76 -22.55
C LEU A 74 22.43 -20.15 -21.08
N ASP A 75 23.63 -20.53 -20.63
CA ASP A 75 23.90 -20.85 -19.22
C ASP A 75 23.73 -19.65 -18.27
N THR A 76 23.71 -18.43 -18.80
CA THR A 76 23.43 -17.24 -18.00
C THR A 76 21.93 -16.99 -17.84
N LEU A 77 21.08 -17.59 -18.67
CA LEU A 77 19.64 -17.33 -18.69
C LEU A 77 18.88 -18.34 -17.82
N GLN A 78 19.10 -18.28 -16.51
CA GLN A 78 18.61 -19.27 -15.53
C GLN A 78 17.16 -19.05 -15.07
N THR A 79 16.47 -18.02 -15.57
CA THR A 79 15.04 -17.79 -15.33
C THR A 79 14.20 -18.94 -15.90
N THR A 80 13.26 -19.46 -15.11
CA THR A 80 12.47 -20.65 -15.45
C THR A 80 11.73 -20.49 -16.78
N GLY A 81 12.03 -21.36 -17.75
CA GLY A 81 11.36 -21.38 -19.08
C GLY A 81 11.77 -20.25 -20.04
N LEU A 82 12.62 -19.31 -19.61
CA LEU A 82 13.08 -18.19 -20.44
C LEU A 82 14.01 -18.67 -21.55
N SER A 83 14.98 -19.53 -21.22
CA SER A 83 15.95 -20.09 -22.16
C SER A 83 15.27 -20.80 -23.34
N ASP A 84 14.26 -21.62 -23.07
CA ASP A 84 13.48 -22.30 -24.11
C ASP A 84 12.63 -21.32 -24.94
N SER A 85 12.02 -20.32 -24.29
CA SER A 85 11.21 -19.29 -24.94
C SER A 85 12.03 -18.47 -25.93
N ILE A 86 13.20 -17.97 -25.50
CA ILE A 86 14.10 -17.15 -26.33
C ILE A 86 14.60 -17.96 -27.54
N GLN A 87 15.09 -19.18 -27.32
CA GLN A 87 15.58 -20.01 -28.42
C GLN A 87 14.49 -20.30 -29.44
N LYS A 88 13.27 -20.60 -28.99
CA LYS A 88 12.13 -20.84 -29.87
C LYS A 88 11.76 -19.58 -30.66
N LYS A 89 11.67 -18.43 -30.00
CA LYS A 89 11.40 -17.14 -30.66
C LYS A 89 12.42 -16.83 -31.76
N ILE A 90 13.70 -17.03 -31.46
CA ILE A 90 14.78 -16.83 -32.45
C ILE A 90 14.64 -17.83 -33.60
N HIS A 91 14.36 -19.09 -33.31
CA HIS A 91 14.21 -20.11 -34.35
C HIS A 91 13.05 -19.81 -35.31
N ASP A 92 11.95 -19.27 -34.77
CA ASP A 92 10.75 -18.93 -35.54
C ASP A 92 10.89 -17.61 -36.32
N ALA A 93 11.79 -16.70 -35.90
CA ALA A 93 11.84 -15.31 -36.40
C ALA A 93 13.17 -14.88 -37.07
N PHE A 94 14.24 -15.66 -36.97
CA PHE A 94 15.57 -15.27 -37.45
C PHE A 94 16.22 -16.38 -38.30
N ASP A 95 16.58 -16.03 -39.54
CA ASP A 95 17.16 -16.97 -40.52
C ASP A 95 18.71 -16.95 -40.57
N GLY A 96 19.36 -16.02 -39.87
CA GLY A 96 20.82 -15.88 -39.87
C GLY A 96 21.55 -16.88 -38.94
N PRO A 97 22.89 -16.85 -38.89
CA PRO A 97 23.67 -17.72 -38.01
C PRO A 97 23.37 -17.44 -36.53
N VAL A 98 23.06 -18.51 -35.79
CA VAL A 98 22.86 -18.46 -34.34
C VAL A 98 23.83 -19.42 -33.66
N LEU A 99 24.55 -18.94 -32.64
CA LEU A 99 25.48 -19.74 -31.85
C LEU A 99 25.10 -19.72 -30.37
N VAL A 100 25.00 -20.90 -29.76
CA VAL A 100 24.73 -21.04 -28.33
C VAL A 100 26.00 -21.38 -27.57
N ILE A 101 26.24 -20.71 -26.44
CA ILE A 101 27.43 -20.90 -25.60
C ILE A 101 27.04 -21.61 -24.30
N ASP A 102 27.88 -22.56 -23.88
CA ASP A 102 27.86 -23.27 -22.59
C ASP A 102 26.62 -24.11 -22.29
N GLN A 103 25.71 -24.28 -23.25
CA GLN A 103 24.66 -25.30 -23.17
C GLN A 103 24.35 -25.88 -24.55
N LYS A 104 23.84 -27.12 -24.54
CA LYS A 104 23.32 -27.76 -25.76
C LYS A 104 21.96 -27.19 -26.11
N SER A 105 21.81 -26.72 -27.34
CA SER A 105 20.53 -26.31 -27.89
C SER A 105 19.91 -27.39 -28.77
N PRO A 106 18.58 -27.61 -28.72
CA PRO A 106 17.89 -28.45 -29.69
C PRO A 106 17.74 -27.77 -31.06
N TYR A 107 17.88 -26.44 -31.15
CA TYR A 107 17.64 -25.66 -32.36
C TYR A 107 18.92 -25.22 -33.07
N PHE A 108 19.99 -24.95 -32.31
CA PHE A 108 21.17 -24.25 -32.82
C PHE A 108 22.49 -24.98 -32.51
N PRO A 109 23.55 -24.74 -33.30
CA PRO A 109 24.90 -25.14 -32.95
C PRO A 109 25.32 -24.58 -31.58
N SER A 110 26.05 -25.40 -30.82
CA SER A 110 26.55 -25.02 -29.50
C SER A 110 28.07 -25.13 -29.43
N VAL A 111 28.69 -24.14 -28.78
CA VAL A 111 30.10 -24.16 -28.37
C VAL A 111 30.15 -24.22 -26.85
N MET A 112 30.97 -25.11 -26.32
CA MET A 112 31.16 -25.27 -24.89
C MET A 112 32.52 -24.71 -24.52
N ASN A 113 32.61 -24.00 -23.40
CA ASN A 113 33.88 -23.73 -22.76
C ASN A 113 34.59 -25.05 -22.46
N ASP A 114 35.90 -25.08 -22.72
CA ASP A 114 36.75 -26.21 -22.43
C ASP A 114 37.14 -26.20 -20.96
N HIS A 115 36.48 -27.06 -20.19
CA HIS A 115 36.82 -27.30 -18.79
C HIS A 115 37.74 -28.52 -18.60
N CYS A 116 37.99 -29.29 -19.66
CA CYS A 116 38.78 -30.52 -19.60
C CYS A 116 40.27 -30.20 -19.57
N THR A 117 40.73 -29.37 -20.53
CA THR A 117 42.17 -29.06 -20.65
C THR A 117 42.73 -28.29 -19.46
N PRO A 118 42.04 -27.28 -18.88
CA PRO A 118 42.52 -26.60 -17.68
C PRO A 118 42.68 -27.52 -16.46
N ILE A 119 41.69 -28.39 -16.19
CA ILE A 119 41.77 -29.38 -15.09
C ILE A 119 42.91 -30.35 -15.36
N ARG A 120 43.05 -30.84 -16.59
CA ARG A 120 44.16 -31.71 -16.96
C ARG A 120 45.50 -31.04 -16.67
N ARG A 121 45.70 -29.77 -17.04
CA ARG A 121 46.95 -29.04 -16.75
C ARG A 121 47.21 -28.86 -15.25
N LEU A 122 46.17 -28.66 -14.45
CA LEU A 122 46.30 -28.62 -12.99
C LEU A 122 46.72 -29.97 -12.42
N MET A 123 46.15 -31.06 -12.94
CA MET A 123 46.50 -32.42 -12.55
C MET A 123 47.93 -32.79 -12.99
N ASP A 124 48.30 -32.44 -14.23
CA ASP A 124 49.66 -32.60 -14.76
C ASP A 124 50.64 -31.83 -13.86
N HIS A 125 50.29 -30.62 -13.38
CA HIS A 125 51.11 -29.88 -12.41
C HIS A 125 51.32 -30.65 -11.10
N LEU A 126 50.26 -31.22 -10.51
CA LEU A 126 50.37 -32.03 -9.28
C LEU A 126 51.27 -33.27 -9.47
N ILE A 127 51.17 -33.93 -10.62
CA ILE A 127 51.88 -35.19 -10.90
C ILE A 127 53.33 -34.94 -11.36
N GLU A 128 53.55 -33.99 -12.26
CA GLU A 128 54.86 -33.76 -12.87
C GLU A 128 55.77 -32.93 -11.98
N VAL A 129 55.24 -31.92 -11.27
CA VAL A 129 56.03 -31.00 -10.44
C VAL A 129 56.19 -31.52 -9.01
N HIS A 130 55.09 -32.00 -8.41
CA HIS A 130 55.08 -32.44 -7.01
C HIS A 130 55.16 -33.95 -6.83
N HIS A 131 55.02 -34.71 -7.92
CA HIS A 131 55.10 -36.17 -7.92
C HIS A 131 54.01 -36.87 -7.10
N TYR A 132 52.88 -36.21 -6.89
CA TYR A 132 51.71 -36.78 -6.21
C TYR A 132 51.05 -37.86 -7.08
N LYS A 133 50.64 -38.94 -6.44
CA LYS A 133 50.06 -40.15 -7.06
C LYS A 133 48.70 -40.51 -6.46
N ASP A 134 48.50 -40.24 -5.16
CA ASP A 134 47.21 -40.44 -4.50
C ASP A 134 46.42 -39.13 -4.48
N ILE A 135 45.62 -38.90 -5.53
CA ILE A 135 44.87 -37.66 -5.75
C ILE A 135 43.36 -37.95 -5.73
N VAL A 136 42.67 -37.33 -4.77
CA VAL A 136 41.21 -37.34 -4.66
C VAL A 136 40.62 -36.21 -5.50
N PHE A 137 39.50 -36.47 -6.17
CA PHE A 137 38.80 -35.46 -6.98
C PHE A 137 37.42 -35.15 -6.40
N LEU A 138 37.21 -33.90 -5.98
CA LEU A 138 35.89 -33.39 -5.61
C LEU A 138 35.24 -32.75 -6.83
N ASN A 139 34.37 -33.52 -7.48
CA ASN A 139 33.60 -33.08 -8.64
C ASN A 139 32.39 -32.21 -8.23
N GLY A 140 31.76 -31.56 -9.20
CA GLY A 140 30.45 -30.93 -9.04
C GLY A 140 29.28 -31.89 -9.17
N ARG A 141 28.11 -31.34 -9.52
CA ARG A 141 26.85 -32.09 -9.71
C ARG A 141 26.96 -33.12 -10.83
N GLU A 142 26.65 -34.39 -10.57
CA GLU A 142 26.86 -35.52 -11.49
C GLU A 142 26.33 -35.34 -12.91
N SER A 143 25.13 -34.76 -13.07
CA SER A 143 24.47 -34.61 -14.37
C SER A 143 24.86 -33.33 -15.12
N HIS A 144 25.64 -32.43 -14.51
CA HIS A 144 25.98 -31.14 -15.11
C HIS A 144 27.11 -31.28 -16.14
N ILE A 145 26.96 -30.64 -17.29
CA ILE A 145 27.91 -30.77 -18.40
C ILE A 145 29.33 -30.31 -18.04
N HIS A 146 29.46 -29.25 -17.24
CA HIS A 146 30.76 -28.79 -16.72
C HIS A 146 31.40 -29.84 -15.80
N SER A 147 30.65 -30.51 -14.91
CA SER A 147 31.16 -31.58 -14.06
C SER A 147 31.69 -32.76 -14.88
N ILE A 148 30.99 -33.11 -15.97
CA ILE A 148 31.40 -34.21 -16.86
C ILE A 148 32.73 -33.87 -17.54
N GLN A 149 32.88 -32.64 -18.03
CA GLN A 149 34.15 -32.19 -18.65
C GLN A 149 35.30 -32.13 -17.64
N ARG A 150 35.06 -31.57 -16.44
CA ARG A 150 36.08 -31.46 -15.38
C ARG A 150 36.53 -32.84 -14.90
N LEU A 151 35.59 -33.76 -14.67
CA LEU A 151 35.89 -35.15 -14.33
C LEU A 151 36.67 -35.86 -15.44
N ARG A 152 36.32 -35.63 -16.71
CA ARG A 152 37.07 -36.17 -17.84
C ARG A 152 38.51 -35.66 -17.83
N GLY A 153 38.75 -34.38 -17.55
CA GLY A 153 40.10 -33.81 -17.42
C GLY A 153 40.93 -34.51 -16.34
N TYR A 154 40.33 -34.78 -15.18
CA TYR A 154 40.94 -35.59 -14.13
C TYR A 154 41.28 -37.01 -14.59
N LYS A 155 40.31 -37.73 -15.17
CA LYS A 155 40.49 -39.12 -15.63
C LYS A 155 41.58 -39.22 -16.71
N GLU A 156 41.56 -38.33 -17.71
CA GLU A 156 42.56 -38.31 -18.78
C GLU A 156 43.97 -38.00 -18.27
N ALA A 157 44.11 -37.09 -17.29
CA ALA A 157 45.42 -36.77 -16.69
C ALA A 157 46.00 -37.97 -15.92
N MET A 158 45.18 -38.64 -15.11
CA MET A 158 45.57 -39.83 -14.34
C MET A 158 45.98 -40.98 -15.28
N GLU A 159 45.18 -41.25 -16.31
CA GLU A 159 45.46 -42.28 -17.32
C GLU A 159 46.75 -42.00 -18.11
N ALA A 160 46.96 -40.74 -18.54
CA ALA A 160 48.15 -40.34 -19.28
C ALA A 160 49.45 -40.55 -18.48
N HIS A 161 49.38 -40.48 -17.15
CA HIS A 161 50.50 -40.70 -16.24
C HIS A 161 50.59 -42.14 -15.70
N GLY A 162 49.71 -43.04 -16.13
CA GLY A 162 49.67 -44.43 -15.69
C GLY A 162 49.23 -44.61 -14.23
N LEU A 163 48.45 -43.67 -13.68
CA LEU A 163 47.89 -43.72 -12.34
C LEU A 163 46.46 -44.33 -12.38
N PRO A 164 46.07 -45.11 -11.36
CA PRO A 164 44.73 -45.71 -11.33
C PRO A 164 43.66 -44.64 -11.04
N VAL A 165 42.56 -44.68 -11.80
CA VAL A 165 41.34 -43.93 -11.50
C VAL A 165 40.41 -44.84 -10.69
N LEU A 166 40.30 -44.58 -9.39
CA LEU A 166 39.42 -45.32 -8.49
C LEU A 166 38.14 -44.54 -8.26
N GLU A 167 36.97 -45.17 -8.43
CA GLU A 167 35.67 -44.51 -8.21
C GLU A 167 35.49 -44.06 -6.74
N GLU A 168 36.13 -44.73 -5.78
CA GLU A 168 36.18 -44.33 -4.36
C GLU A 168 36.97 -43.03 -4.10
N ASN A 169 37.76 -42.55 -5.08
CA ASN A 169 38.48 -41.27 -4.99
C ASN A 169 37.70 -40.10 -5.61
N ILE A 170 36.49 -40.35 -6.13
CA ILE A 170 35.66 -39.34 -6.79
C ILE A 170 34.47 -39.01 -5.88
N TYR A 171 34.47 -37.79 -5.35
CA TYR A 171 33.39 -37.25 -4.54
C TYR A 171 32.55 -36.28 -5.36
N HIS A 172 31.28 -36.10 -5.00
CA HIS A 172 30.35 -35.22 -5.70
C HIS A 172 29.84 -34.12 -4.77
N GLY A 173 30.00 -32.88 -5.21
CA GLY A 173 29.53 -31.69 -4.53
C GLY A 173 28.50 -30.90 -5.32
N ASP A 174 28.18 -29.72 -4.80
CA ASP A 174 27.17 -28.80 -5.32
C ASP A 174 27.74 -27.47 -5.84
N TYR A 175 29.08 -27.39 -5.95
CA TYR A 175 29.87 -26.19 -6.25
C TYR A 175 29.97 -25.17 -5.12
N TRP A 176 29.46 -25.48 -3.92
CA TRP A 176 29.47 -24.57 -2.77
C TRP A 176 30.44 -25.01 -1.69
N TYR A 177 30.83 -24.07 -0.82
CA TYR A 177 31.79 -24.32 0.28
C TYR A 177 31.38 -25.50 1.19
N THR A 178 30.08 -25.69 1.39
CA THR A 178 29.51 -26.76 2.23
C THR A 178 29.82 -28.16 1.74
N SER A 179 29.85 -28.39 0.42
CA SER A 179 30.18 -29.71 -0.11
C SER A 179 31.67 -30.04 0.04
N GLY A 180 32.55 -29.02 0.06
CA GLY A 180 33.95 -29.20 0.43
C GLY A 180 34.12 -29.74 1.87
N ASN A 181 33.35 -29.19 2.82
CA ASN A 181 33.36 -29.67 4.20
C ASN A 181 32.83 -31.11 4.33
N GLN A 182 31.67 -31.38 3.73
CA GLN A 182 31.05 -32.71 3.75
C GLN A 182 31.96 -33.79 3.16
N MET A 183 32.66 -33.48 2.07
CA MET A 183 33.63 -34.40 1.47
C MET A 183 34.77 -34.72 2.43
N VAL A 184 35.34 -33.73 3.12
CA VAL A 184 36.44 -33.97 4.08
C VAL A 184 35.98 -34.86 5.22
N GLU A 185 34.81 -34.60 5.80
CA GLU A 185 34.22 -35.44 6.85
C GLU A 185 34.04 -36.89 6.39
N GLN A 186 33.50 -37.07 5.18
CA GLN A 186 33.31 -38.39 4.58
C GLN A 186 34.65 -39.10 4.30
N MET A 187 35.61 -38.40 3.71
CA MET A 187 36.93 -38.92 3.36
C MET A 187 37.71 -39.38 4.60
N LEU A 188 37.65 -38.63 5.71
CA LEU A 188 38.32 -38.98 6.97
C LEU A 188 37.70 -40.22 7.65
N LEU A 189 36.42 -40.51 7.38
CA LEU A 189 35.76 -41.73 7.86
C LEU A 189 36.08 -42.95 6.98
N GLU A 190 36.21 -42.75 5.68
CA GLU A 190 36.37 -43.83 4.69
C GLU A 190 37.82 -44.28 4.50
N ARG A 191 38.80 -43.37 4.68
CA ARG A 191 40.21 -43.63 4.40
C ARG A 191 41.04 -43.81 5.67
N GLU A 192 41.91 -44.82 5.68
CA GLU A 192 42.92 -45.01 6.75
C GLU A 192 44.12 -44.05 6.61
N LYS A 193 44.39 -43.54 5.41
CA LYS A 193 45.51 -42.64 5.11
C LYS A 193 45.03 -41.44 4.31
N LEU A 194 45.57 -40.27 4.64
CA LEU A 194 45.32 -39.04 3.92
C LEU A 194 45.86 -39.14 2.48
N PRO A 195 45.13 -38.62 1.48
CA PRO A 195 45.67 -38.49 0.12
C PRO A 195 46.80 -37.47 0.08
N GLU A 196 47.63 -37.53 -0.95
CA GLU A 196 48.71 -36.56 -1.17
C GLU A 196 48.16 -35.22 -1.67
N ALA A 197 47.08 -35.26 -2.46
CA ALA A 197 46.40 -34.06 -2.94
C ALA A 197 44.89 -34.24 -3.09
N ILE A 198 44.17 -33.12 -2.99
CA ILE A 198 42.74 -33.00 -3.32
C ILE A 198 42.59 -31.99 -4.45
N ALA A 199 42.03 -32.44 -5.56
CA ALA A 199 41.67 -31.60 -6.70
C ALA A 199 40.17 -31.30 -6.69
N CYS A 200 39.81 -30.03 -6.60
CA CYS A 200 38.40 -29.62 -6.57
C CYS A 200 37.97 -29.06 -7.92
N ALA A 201 36.75 -29.39 -8.33
CA ALA A 201 36.17 -28.92 -9.58
C ALA A 201 35.83 -27.43 -9.58
N ASN A 202 35.86 -26.73 -8.43
CA ASN A 202 35.89 -25.26 -8.36
C ASN A 202 36.56 -24.75 -7.07
N ASP A 203 36.85 -23.45 -7.04
CA ASP A 203 37.52 -22.78 -5.94
C ASP A 203 36.66 -22.70 -4.66
N CYS A 204 35.34 -22.51 -4.75
CA CYS A 204 34.48 -22.47 -3.57
C CYS A 204 34.53 -23.79 -2.78
N MET A 205 34.43 -24.93 -3.48
CA MET A 205 34.60 -26.24 -2.85
C MET A 205 36.02 -26.43 -2.30
N ALA A 206 37.04 -25.97 -3.02
CA ALA A 206 38.43 -26.04 -2.56
C ALA A 206 38.66 -25.25 -1.26
N ILE A 207 38.09 -24.05 -1.15
CA ILE A 207 38.11 -23.24 0.08
C ILE A 207 37.38 -23.98 1.21
N GLY A 208 36.23 -24.60 0.91
CA GLY A 208 35.50 -25.46 1.86
C GLY A 208 36.34 -26.62 2.38
N VAL A 209 37.06 -27.31 1.48
CA VAL A 209 38.01 -28.38 1.82
C VAL A 209 39.12 -27.85 2.72
N CYS A 210 39.78 -26.75 2.34
CA CYS A 210 40.86 -26.14 3.14
C CYS A 210 40.39 -25.75 4.55
N SER A 211 39.17 -25.21 4.67
CA SER A 211 38.56 -24.85 5.96
C SER A 211 38.36 -26.09 6.83
N ALA A 212 37.75 -27.15 6.28
CA ALA A 212 37.47 -28.37 7.02
C ALA A 212 38.74 -29.15 7.41
N LEU A 213 39.75 -29.19 6.55
CA LEU A 213 41.06 -29.76 6.89
C LEU A 213 41.72 -29.00 8.05
N SER A 214 41.66 -27.67 8.02
CA SER A 214 42.23 -26.82 9.08
C SER A 214 41.53 -27.03 10.43
N GLU A 215 40.21 -27.22 10.43
CA GLU A 215 39.43 -27.55 11.65
C GLU A 215 39.85 -28.90 12.27
N HIS A 216 40.31 -29.84 11.45
CA HIS A 216 40.85 -31.13 11.88
C HIS A 216 42.35 -31.09 12.19
N GLY A 217 42.98 -29.92 12.14
CA GLY A 217 44.41 -29.74 12.40
C GLY A 217 45.32 -30.25 11.28
N ILE A 218 44.78 -30.50 10.09
CA ILE A 218 45.52 -30.92 8.89
C ILE A 218 45.93 -29.68 8.11
N LYS A 219 47.21 -29.54 7.80
CA LYS A 219 47.77 -28.34 7.14
C LYS A 219 47.75 -28.45 5.62
N VAL A 220 47.32 -27.37 4.98
CA VAL A 220 47.48 -27.17 3.53
C VAL A 220 48.63 -26.17 3.31
N PRO A 221 49.67 -26.47 2.51
CA PRO A 221 49.87 -27.69 1.71
C PRO A 221 50.68 -28.80 2.43
N ASP A 222 51.20 -28.57 3.64
CA ASP A 222 52.22 -29.43 4.27
C ASP A 222 51.79 -30.90 4.46
N ASP A 223 50.53 -31.13 4.84
CA ASP A 223 49.98 -32.46 5.07
C ASP A 223 49.19 -32.98 3.85
N ILE A 224 48.46 -32.09 3.18
CA ILE A 224 47.70 -32.39 1.94
C ILE A 224 47.72 -31.15 1.03
N ALA A 225 48.05 -31.35 -0.24
CA ALA A 225 47.94 -30.30 -1.25
C ALA A 225 46.49 -30.13 -1.71
N VAL A 226 46.05 -28.90 -1.97
CA VAL A 226 44.70 -28.60 -2.49
C VAL A 226 44.80 -27.72 -3.72
N ILE A 227 44.07 -28.06 -4.78
CA ILE A 227 43.89 -27.20 -5.95
C ILE A 227 42.42 -26.92 -6.20
N GLY A 228 42.13 -25.77 -6.79
CA GLY A 228 40.80 -25.40 -7.25
C GLY A 228 40.74 -25.19 -8.76
N TYR A 229 39.63 -24.61 -9.18
CA TYR A 229 39.32 -24.26 -10.56
C TYR A 229 38.38 -23.04 -10.56
N ASP A 230 38.47 -22.17 -11.57
CA ASP A 230 37.78 -20.86 -11.74
C ASP A 230 38.64 -19.64 -11.34
N SER A 231 39.66 -19.80 -10.49
CA SER A 231 40.60 -18.75 -10.07
C SER A 231 39.95 -17.48 -9.49
N ILE A 232 38.90 -17.65 -8.68
CA ILE A 232 38.13 -16.58 -8.04
C ILE A 232 39.00 -15.78 -7.06
N GLN A 233 38.63 -14.52 -6.80
CA GLN A 233 39.42 -13.63 -5.93
C GLN A 233 39.60 -14.19 -4.51
N ASP A 234 38.55 -14.75 -3.91
CA ASP A 234 38.61 -15.36 -2.57
C ASP A 234 39.69 -16.47 -2.48
N GLY A 235 39.83 -17.28 -3.53
CA GLY A 235 40.86 -18.29 -3.62
C GLY A 235 42.26 -17.68 -3.69
N ARG A 236 42.44 -16.61 -4.47
CA ARG A 236 43.73 -15.89 -4.59
C ARG A 236 44.13 -15.16 -3.31
N TYR A 237 43.18 -14.70 -2.50
CA TYR A 237 43.42 -13.99 -1.24
C TYR A 237 43.32 -14.87 0.01
N SER A 238 43.21 -16.19 -0.16
CA SER A 238 43.19 -17.14 0.95
C SER A 238 44.51 -17.13 1.75
N PRO A 239 44.51 -17.53 3.05
CA PRO A 239 45.70 -17.51 3.90
C PRO A 239 46.90 -18.25 3.30
N VAL A 240 46.61 -19.35 2.61
CA VAL A 240 47.51 -19.97 1.62
C VAL A 240 46.80 -19.80 0.27
N PRO A 241 47.31 -18.95 -0.64
CA PRO A 241 46.64 -18.70 -1.90
C PRO A 241 46.43 -19.98 -2.70
N LEU A 242 45.22 -20.14 -3.21
CA LEU A 242 44.82 -21.35 -3.90
C LEU A 242 45.49 -21.42 -5.28
N THR A 243 46.03 -22.60 -5.61
CA THR A 243 46.49 -22.92 -6.96
C THR A 243 45.30 -23.35 -7.78
N SER A 244 45.05 -22.65 -8.89
CA SER A 244 43.81 -22.77 -9.67
C SER A 244 44.07 -22.45 -11.14
N ALA A 245 43.12 -22.80 -12.01
CA ALA A 245 43.15 -22.45 -13.42
C ALA A 245 41.95 -21.58 -13.75
N GLU A 246 42.15 -20.60 -14.62
CA GLU A 246 41.06 -19.74 -15.07
C GLU A 246 40.20 -20.46 -16.12
N ILE A 247 38.90 -20.16 -16.15
CA ILE A 247 38.04 -20.61 -17.24
C ILE A 247 38.50 -19.89 -18.52
N PRO A 248 38.78 -20.60 -19.65
CA PRO A 248 39.26 -19.98 -20.88
C PRO A 248 38.16 -19.21 -21.65
N ALA A 249 37.32 -18.47 -20.93
CA ALA A 249 36.16 -17.76 -21.44
C ALA A 249 36.53 -16.72 -22.51
N LYS A 250 37.67 -16.03 -22.34
CA LYS A 250 38.18 -15.08 -23.35
C LYS A 250 38.53 -15.75 -24.67
N ALA A 251 39.18 -16.92 -24.63
CA ALA A 251 39.48 -17.69 -25.83
C ALA A 251 38.20 -18.21 -26.50
N CYS A 252 37.22 -18.65 -25.70
CA CYS A 252 35.90 -19.02 -26.18
C CYS A 252 35.17 -17.85 -26.85
N GLY A 253 35.26 -16.65 -26.29
CA GLY A 253 34.72 -15.42 -26.90
C GLY A 253 35.33 -15.13 -28.29
N LYS A 254 36.67 -15.17 -28.40
CA LYS A 254 37.37 -14.99 -29.68
C LYS A 254 36.90 -16.01 -30.72
N TYR A 255 36.92 -17.28 -30.34
CA TYR A 255 36.50 -18.38 -31.21
C TYR A 255 35.03 -18.27 -31.64
N SER A 256 34.15 -17.88 -30.71
CA SER A 256 32.72 -17.70 -31.00
C SER A 256 32.50 -16.67 -32.09
N LEU A 257 33.27 -15.58 -32.09
CA LEU A 257 33.19 -14.64 -33.20
C LEU A 257 33.79 -15.20 -34.47
N HIS A 258 34.96 -15.85 -34.44
CA HIS A 258 35.50 -16.43 -35.67
C HIS A 258 34.56 -17.46 -36.30
N TRP A 259 33.80 -18.19 -35.48
CA TRP A 259 32.72 -19.06 -35.94
C TRP A 259 31.60 -18.28 -36.64
N ILE A 260 31.18 -17.15 -36.07
CA ILE A 260 30.16 -16.26 -36.65
C ILE A 260 30.67 -15.65 -37.96
N ASP A 261 31.89 -15.13 -37.99
CA ASP A 261 32.52 -14.55 -39.18
C ASP A 261 32.64 -15.58 -40.30
N ALA A 262 33.10 -16.79 -39.97
CA ALA A 262 33.20 -17.90 -40.91
C ALA A 262 31.82 -18.30 -41.46
N SER A 263 30.79 -18.31 -40.61
CA SER A 263 29.41 -18.63 -41.01
C SER A 263 28.79 -17.53 -41.87
N LEU A 264 29.09 -16.26 -41.59
CA LEU A 264 28.59 -15.11 -42.36
C LEU A 264 29.28 -14.91 -43.70
N ASN A 265 30.51 -15.41 -43.85
CA ASN A 265 31.35 -15.23 -45.04
C ASN A 265 31.65 -16.54 -45.78
N ASP A 266 30.98 -17.65 -45.43
CA ASP A 266 31.18 -19.00 -45.99
C ASP A 266 32.66 -19.46 -45.97
N GLN A 267 33.39 -19.17 -44.88
CA GLN A 267 34.78 -19.56 -44.68
C GLN A 267 34.92 -20.85 -43.84
N PRO A 268 36.05 -21.59 -43.96
CA PRO A 268 36.29 -22.74 -43.10
C PRO A 268 36.42 -22.32 -41.63
N LEU A 269 35.85 -23.13 -40.74
CA LEU A 269 35.95 -22.91 -39.30
C LEU A 269 37.41 -23.02 -38.82
N PRO A 270 37.91 -22.08 -38.02
CA PRO A 270 39.23 -22.18 -37.41
C PRO A 270 39.26 -23.23 -36.31
N ASP A 271 40.46 -23.68 -35.94
CA ASP A 271 40.66 -24.57 -34.80
C ASP A 271 40.48 -23.81 -33.47
N TYR A 272 39.79 -24.42 -32.51
CA TYR A 272 39.68 -23.90 -31.15
C TYR A 272 40.99 -24.16 -30.37
N ILE A 273 41.72 -23.09 -30.03
CA ILE A 273 42.96 -23.17 -29.26
C ILE A 273 42.72 -22.44 -27.92
N PRO A 274 42.52 -23.16 -26.80
CA PRO A 274 42.35 -22.52 -25.50
C PRO A 274 43.68 -21.94 -25.00
N GLU A 275 43.70 -20.65 -24.69
CA GLU A 275 44.76 -20.04 -23.87
C GLU A 275 44.51 -20.44 -22.41
N ILE A 276 45.48 -21.11 -21.77
CA ILE A 276 45.33 -21.63 -20.41
C ILE A 276 46.41 -21.03 -19.52
N ASP A 277 45.99 -20.15 -18.64
CA ASP A 277 46.83 -19.59 -17.59
C ASP A 277 46.56 -20.33 -16.27
N LEU A 278 47.61 -20.94 -15.73
CA LEU A 278 47.59 -21.53 -14.39
C LEU A 278 48.02 -20.47 -13.38
N TRP A 279 47.18 -20.24 -12.38
CA TRP A 279 47.53 -19.43 -11.23
C TRP A 279 48.16 -20.31 -10.15
N ILE A 280 49.47 -20.15 -9.91
CA ILE A 280 50.21 -20.88 -8.88
C ILE A 280 50.19 -20.07 -7.58
N GLY A 281 49.33 -20.47 -6.64
CA GLY A 281 49.10 -19.76 -5.38
C GLY A 281 49.93 -20.25 -4.19
N GLY A 282 50.22 -21.56 -4.11
CA GLY A 282 50.97 -22.16 -2.99
C GLY A 282 50.25 -23.31 -2.28
N SER A 283 48.93 -23.40 -2.39
CA SER A 283 48.15 -24.53 -1.85
C SER A 283 48.51 -25.90 -2.46
N CYS A 284 49.22 -25.92 -3.58
CA CYS A 284 49.77 -27.13 -4.21
C CYS A 284 51.16 -27.52 -3.68
N GLY A 285 51.81 -26.70 -2.83
CA GLY A 285 53.18 -26.90 -2.35
C GLY A 285 54.26 -26.09 -3.09
N CYS A 286 53.91 -25.30 -4.11
CA CYS A 286 54.88 -24.42 -4.78
C CYS A 286 55.31 -23.23 -3.90
N PRO A 287 56.58 -22.77 -4.00
CA PRO A 287 57.05 -21.61 -3.26
C PRO A 287 56.31 -20.34 -3.69
N THR A 288 55.91 -19.54 -2.69
CA THR A 288 55.09 -18.35 -2.86
C THR A 288 55.88 -17.03 -2.81
N ASP A 289 57.22 -17.10 -2.84
CA ASP A 289 58.10 -15.95 -2.62
C ASP A 289 57.89 -14.80 -3.63
N ASN A 290 57.33 -15.10 -4.82
CA ASN A 290 56.98 -14.13 -5.87
C ASN A 290 55.51 -13.62 -5.82
N LEU A 291 54.68 -14.10 -4.89
CA LEU A 291 53.27 -13.68 -4.73
C LEU A 291 53.11 -12.40 -3.88
N SER A 292 54.23 -11.75 -3.53
CA SER A 292 54.34 -10.49 -2.78
C SER A 292 53.66 -9.27 -3.46
N LEU A 293 52.93 -9.49 -4.57
CA LEU A 293 52.17 -8.51 -5.35
C LEU A 293 50.64 -8.57 -5.11
N LEU A 294 50.13 -9.45 -4.23
CA LEU A 294 48.69 -9.60 -3.97
C LEU A 294 48.03 -8.40 -3.28
N SER A 295 48.82 -7.43 -2.81
CA SER A 295 48.31 -6.07 -2.59
C SER A 295 48.76 -5.23 -3.78
N PRO A 296 47.87 -4.65 -4.60
CA PRO A 296 48.30 -3.80 -5.68
C PRO A 296 49.00 -2.60 -5.05
N LEU A 297 50.34 -2.58 -5.10
CA LEU A 297 51.10 -1.35 -5.02
C LEU A 297 50.61 -0.51 -6.19
N ARG A 298 49.70 0.41 -5.89
CA ARG A 298 49.03 1.22 -6.91
C ARG A 298 50.11 1.99 -7.68
N ASP A 299 50.09 1.87 -9.00
CA ASP A 299 51.00 2.64 -9.88
C ASP A 299 50.71 4.15 -9.79
N GLN A 300 49.52 4.54 -9.33
CA GLN A 300 49.07 5.90 -9.11
C GLN A 300 48.31 6.03 -7.78
N TRP A 301 48.38 7.19 -7.13
CA TRP A 301 47.65 7.46 -5.89
C TRP A 301 46.12 7.45 -6.11
N GLU A 302 45.69 7.83 -7.30
CA GLU A 302 44.30 7.90 -7.74
C GLU A 302 43.88 6.60 -8.47
N THR A 303 42.65 6.16 -8.24
CA THR A 303 41.94 5.10 -8.96
C THR A 303 40.66 5.71 -9.58
N LYS A 304 40.09 5.11 -10.64
CA LYS A 304 38.75 5.51 -11.15
C LYS A 304 37.70 5.51 -10.01
N LEU A 305 37.80 4.54 -9.11
CA LEU A 305 37.00 4.44 -7.88
C LEU A 305 37.18 5.62 -6.90
N SER A 306 38.39 6.17 -6.78
CA SER A 306 38.69 7.27 -5.86
C SER A 306 38.52 8.67 -6.45
N SER A 307 38.33 8.79 -7.77
CA SER A 307 38.13 10.06 -8.47
C SER A 307 36.66 10.40 -8.68
N ASN A 308 35.78 9.41 -8.91
CA ASN A 308 34.36 9.62 -9.22
C ASN A 308 33.45 8.91 -8.20
N ASN A 309 33.48 9.43 -6.97
CA ASN A 309 33.18 8.76 -5.71
C ASN A 309 31.72 8.22 -5.52
N TYR A 310 31.31 7.24 -6.32
CA TYR A 310 30.03 6.54 -6.18
C TYR A 310 29.92 5.78 -4.84
N TYR A 311 31.02 5.18 -4.39
CA TYR A 311 31.15 4.51 -3.08
C TYR A 311 31.51 5.46 -1.93
N SER A 312 31.40 6.78 -2.13
CA SER A 312 31.54 7.72 -1.03
C SER A 312 30.34 7.60 -0.09
N CYS A 313 30.58 7.60 1.21
CA CYS A 313 29.52 7.83 2.19
C CYS A 313 28.87 9.22 2.08
N PHE A 314 29.42 10.10 1.22
CA PHE A 314 28.87 11.41 0.84
C PHE A 314 28.22 11.40 -0.56
N ASN A 315 27.96 10.24 -1.17
CA ASN A 315 27.18 10.19 -2.41
C ASN A 315 25.71 10.53 -2.08
N HIS A 316 25.20 11.61 -2.68
CA HIS A 316 23.85 12.14 -2.44
C HIS A 316 22.86 11.84 -3.58
N LEU A 317 23.22 10.99 -4.56
CA LEU A 317 22.34 10.68 -5.70
C LEU A 317 20.91 10.33 -5.26
N MET A 318 20.76 9.40 -4.32
CA MET A 318 19.44 8.98 -3.87
C MET A 318 18.71 10.10 -3.10
N ASP A 319 19.41 10.84 -2.25
CA ASP A 319 18.84 11.98 -1.50
C ASP A 319 18.31 13.05 -2.46
N ASP A 320 19.09 13.37 -3.49
CA ASP A 320 18.75 14.34 -4.52
C ASP A 320 17.58 13.84 -5.37
N LEU A 321 17.57 12.58 -5.80
CA LEU A 321 16.45 12.00 -6.56
C LEU A 321 15.14 12.02 -5.76
N LEU A 322 15.17 11.64 -4.49
CA LEU A 322 14.00 11.63 -3.61
C LEU A 322 13.46 13.03 -3.29
N SER A 323 14.31 14.05 -3.40
CA SER A 323 13.95 15.44 -3.13
C SER A 323 13.22 16.12 -4.30
N GLN A 324 13.16 15.49 -5.48
CA GLN A 324 12.58 16.12 -6.67
C GLN A 324 11.05 16.11 -6.67
N HIS A 325 10.46 17.12 -7.30
CA HIS A 325 9.00 17.32 -7.37
C HIS A 325 8.46 17.42 -8.79
N SER A 326 9.35 17.44 -9.79
CA SER A 326 8.98 17.40 -11.20
C SER A 326 9.85 16.35 -11.90
N TYR A 327 9.30 15.72 -12.94
CA TYR A 327 10.09 14.77 -13.73
C TYR A 327 11.24 15.46 -14.47
N HIS A 328 11.12 16.75 -14.80
CA HIS A 328 12.20 17.54 -15.38
C HIS A 328 13.40 17.58 -14.42
N ASP A 329 13.14 17.97 -13.16
CA ASP A 329 14.20 18.06 -12.16
C ASP A 329 14.76 16.68 -11.80
N PHE A 330 13.90 15.66 -11.74
CA PHE A 330 14.33 14.27 -11.53
C PHE A 330 15.35 13.82 -12.58
N PHE A 331 15.02 13.93 -13.88
CA PHE A 331 15.94 13.52 -14.93
C PHE A 331 17.12 14.48 -15.11
N ASN A 332 17.01 15.75 -14.69
CA ASN A 332 18.16 16.65 -14.57
C ASN A 332 19.16 16.13 -13.53
N ILE A 333 18.71 15.64 -12.37
CA ILE A 333 19.58 15.01 -11.37
C ILE A 333 20.20 13.74 -11.95
N VAL A 334 19.40 12.85 -12.55
CA VAL A 334 19.93 11.63 -13.20
C VAL A 334 21.05 11.99 -14.18
N PHE A 335 20.80 12.95 -15.07
CA PHE A 335 21.78 13.45 -16.03
C PHE A 335 23.03 14.03 -15.36
N GLN A 336 22.88 14.87 -14.34
CA GLN A 336 23.99 15.47 -13.59
C GLN A 336 24.89 14.43 -12.94
N TYR A 337 24.36 13.27 -12.55
CA TYR A 337 25.13 12.19 -11.91
C TYR A 337 25.69 11.16 -12.89
N THR A 338 25.47 11.32 -14.20
CA THR A 338 26.02 10.39 -15.22
C THR A 338 27.56 10.36 -15.25
N TYR A 339 28.26 11.40 -14.77
CA TYR A 339 29.73 11.38 -14.68
C TYR A 339 30.26 10.24 -13.79
N GLN A 340 29.45 9.72 -12.88
CA GLN A 340 29.80 8.59 -12.00
C GLN A 340 29.94 7.28 -12.78
N LEU A 341 29.31 7.17 -13.96
CA LEU A 341 29.45 6.00 -14.85
C LEU A 341 30.86 5.88 -15.47
N GLY A 342 31.72 6.90 -15.30
CA GLY A 342 33.10 6.89 -15.73
C GLY A 342 33.26 7.17 -17.23
N ASN A 343 34.24 6.51 -17.85
CA ASN A 343 34.52 6.67 -19.28
C ASN A 343 33.60 5.78 -20.10
N TYR A 344 32.49 6.33 -20.58
CA TYR A 344 31.64 5.77 -21.66
C TYR A 344 31.74 6.67 -22.89
N ASP A 345 31.39 6.16 -24.07
CA ASP A 345 31.32 6.92 -25.32
C ASP A 345 29.91 7.49 -25.54
N SER A 346 28.88 6.70 -25.32
CA SER A 346 27.49 7.15 -25.27
C SER A 346 26.67 6.50 -24.15
N PHE A 347 25.68 7.22 -23.63
CA PHE A 347 24.72 6.74 -22.64
C PHE A 347 23.32 7.29 -22.89
N HIS A 348 22.32 6.41 -22.82
CA HIS A 348 20.93 6.73 -23.09
C HIS A 348 19.98 6.12 -22.06
N ILE A 349 18.91 6.85 -21.74
CA ILE A 349 17.73 6.32 -21.05
C ILE A 349 16.53 6.49 -21.97
N CYS A 350 15.94 5.38 -22.41
CA CYS A 350 14.78 5.34 -23.29
C CYS A 350 13.55 4.85 -22.52
N LEU A 351 12.54 5.70 -22.37
CA LEU A 351 11.35 5.42 -21.57
C LEU A 351 10.12 5.09 -22.41
N ASN A 352 9.24 4.27 -21.83
CA ASN A 352 7.96 3.90 -22.43
C ASN A 352 7.01 5.11 -22.57
N LYS A 353 5.98 4.97 -23.40
CA LYS A 353 4.91 5.96 -23.53
C LYS A 353 4.22 6.21 -22.19
N ASN A 354 3.90 7.48 -21.92
CA ASN A 354 3.35 7.94 -20.64
C ASN A 354 4.34 7.90 -19.46
N TRP A 355 5.65 7.86 -19.70
CA TRP A 355 6.68 7.95 -18.66
C TRP A 355 6.53 9.17 -17.72
N ASN A 356 5.84 10.21 -18.16
CA ASN A 356 5.53 11.42 -17.39
C ASN A 356 4.19 11.35 -16.63
N HIS A 357 3.51 10.20 -16.61
CA HIS A 357 2.26 9.96 -15.90
C HIS A 357 2.41 8.82 -14.89
N ALA A 358 2.66 9.16 -13.63
CA ALA A 358 2.94 8.19 -12.57
C ALA A 358 1.88 7.07 -12.46
N SER A 359 0.59 7.40 -12.51
CA SER A 359 -0.51 6.41 -12.42
C SER A 359 -0.51 5.38 -13.56
N LYS A 360 0.01 5.75 -14.74
CA LYS A 360 0.17 4.83 -15.86
C LYS A 360 1.48 4.06 -15.82
N MET A 361 2.49 4.55 -15.08
CA MET A 361 3.80 3.89 -14.97
C MET A 361 3.87 2.85 -13.86
N ILE A 362 3.10 3.02 -12.78
CA ILE A 362 3.10 2.08 -11.65
C ILE A 362 1.73 1.45 -11.34
N GLY A 363 0.64 1.95 -11.93
CA GLY A 363 -0.72 1.44 -11.72
C GLY A 363 -1.15 0.36 -12.72
N ASP A 364 -2.45 0.18 -12.91
CA ASP A 364 -3.04 -0.84 -13.81
C ASP A 364 -2.64 -0.65 -15.29
N GLY A 365 -2.28 0.58 -15.67
CA GLY A 365 -1.89 0.92 -17.05
C GLY A 365 -0.43 0.64 -17.38
N ALA A 366 0.34 0.12 -16.43
CA ALA A 366 1.78 0.02 -16.58
C ALA A 366 2.19 -1.21 -17.39
N ILE A 367 3.19 -1.01 -18.25
CA ILE A 367 3.66 -2.05 -19.17
C ILE A 367 4.39 -3.12 -18.36
N ARG A 368 3.98 -4.39 -18.54
CA ARG A 368 4.55 -5.55 -17.84
C ARG A 368 5.40 -6.42 -18.73
N LEU A 369 5.00 -6.58 -19.98
CA LEU A 369 5.68 -7.39 -20.97
C LEU A 369 5.97 -6.55 -22.21
N GLY A 370 7.24 -6.47 -22.58
CA GLY A 370 7.72 -5.72 -23.74
C GLY A 370 7.73 -4.20 -23.54
N TYR A 371 7.65 -3.47 -24.64
CA TYR A 371 7.82 -2.02 -24.70
C TYR A 371 6.66 -1.37 -25.48
N SER A 372 6.44 -0.07 -25.28
CA SER A 372 5.45 0.67 -26.07
C SER A 372 5.82 0.72 -27.55
N ASP A 373 4.89 1.12 -28.40
CA ASP A 373 5.08 1.36 -29.84
C ASP A 373 6.08 2.49 -30.13
N ARG A 374 6.24 3.41 -29.18
CA ARG A 374 7.21 4.52 -29.24
C ARG A 374 8.02 4.61 -27.96
N MET A 375 9.30 4.95 -28.10
CA MET A 375 10.21 5.22 -26.99
C MET A 375 10.63 6.68 -26.94
N TYR A 376 10.93 7.17 -25.74
CA TYR A 376 11.36 8.55 -25.46
C TYR A 376 12.80 8.55 -24.94
N PRO A 377 13.79 9.05 -25.70
CA PRO A 377 15.19 9.10 -25.28
C PRO A 377 15.41 10.29 -24.33
N VAL A 378 14.99 10.13 -23.07
CA VAL A 378 14.96 11.24 -22.10
C VAL A 378 16.35 11.72 -21.71
N VAL A 379 17.29 10.81 -21.51
CA VAL A 379 18.69 11.15 -21.21
C VAL A 379 19.57 10.75 -22.37
N HIS A 380 20.42 11.66 -22.84
CA HIS A 380 21.37 11.44 -23.91
C HIS A 380 22.71 12.10 -23.59
N CYS A 381 23.77 11.30 -23.48
CA CYS A 381 25.13 11.75 -23.18
C CYS A 381 26.11 11.14 -24.18
N ASN A 382 26.86 11.98 -24.91
CA ASN A 382 27.93 11.56 -25.83
C ASN A 382 29.28 12.19 -25.45
N LYS A 383 30.35 11.43 -25.64
CA LYS A 383 31.74 11.86 -25.45
C LYS A 383 32.31 12.53 -26.70
N THR A 384 31.79 12.21 -27.88
CA THR A 384 32.25 12.71 -29.17
C THR A 384 31.83 14.18 -29.37
N CYS A 385 32.81 15.05 -29.59
CA CYS A 385 32.62 16.48 -29.82
C CYS A 385 31.77 16.72 -31.08
N GLY A 386 30.47 17.02 -30.93
CA GLY A 386 29.60 17.39 -32.04
C GLY A 386 28.09 17.31 -31.74
N VAL A 387 27.67 16.41 -30.85
CA VAL A 387 26.28 16.30 -30.37
C VAL A 387 26.26 16.77 -28.91
N GLU A 388 25.51 17.82 -28.61
CA GLU A 388 25.41 18.33 -27.23
C GLU A 388 24.70 17.28 -26.36
N ASN A 389 25.30 16.95 -25.21
CA ASN A 389 24.61 16.20 -24.15
C ASN A 389 23.33 16.95 -23.81
N HIS A 390 22.19 16.29 -23.92
CA HIS A 390 20.91 16.94 -23.73
C HIS A 390 19.89 16.00 -23.11
N ILE A 391 18.87 16.62 -22.53
CA ILE A 391 17.72 15.95 -21.97
C ILE A 391 16.54 16.35 -22.86
N ASP A 392 15.82 15.36 -23.38
CA ASP A 392 14.72 15.59 -24.30
C ASP A 392 13.43 14.94 -23.80
N PHE A 393 12.47 15.78 -23.44
CA PHE A 393 11.18 15.33 -22.93
C PHE A 393 10.09 15.25 -24.01
N SER A 394 10.41 15.63 -25.24
CA SER A 394 9.44 15.86 -26.32
C SER A 394 9.58 14.88 -27.48
N ASN A 395 10.81 14.54 -27.86
CA ASN A 395 11.04 13.66 -28.99
C ASN A 395 10.78 12.21 -28.62
N SER A 396 10.31 11.46 -29.61
CA SER A 396 10.12 10.02 -29.52
C SER A 396 10.48 9.36 -30.83
N PHE A 397 10.85 8.08 -30.78
CA PHE A 397 11.17 7.26 -31.96
C PHE A 397 10.36 5.96 -31.93
N ASP A 398 10.26 5.30 -33.10
CA ASP A 398 9.62 3.98 -33.21
C ASP A 398 10.49 2.94 -32.52
N THR A 399 9.91 2.15 -31.62
CA THR A 399 10.63 1.16 -30.81
C THR A 399 11.39 0.13 -31.66
N LYS A 400 10.96 -0.13 -32.90
CA LYS A 400 11.69 -1.00 -33.83
C LYS A 400 13.09 -0.49 -34.18
N LEU A 401 13.34 0.81 -34.05
CA LEU A 401 14.68 1.35 -34.25
C LEU A 401 15.64 0.95 -33.12
N ILE A 402 15.11 0.59 -31.95
CA ILE A 402 15.76 0.27 -30.65
C ILE A 402 16.71 1.36 -30.11
N LEU A 403 17.44 2.07 -30.97
CA LEU A 403 18.16 3.29 -30.69
C LEU A 403 18.40 4.00 -32.04
N PRO A 404 18.00 5.27 -32.22
CA PRO A 404 18.18 5.98 -33.49
C PRO A 404 19.64 6.03 -34.00
N GLU A 405 20.61 6.18 -33.10
CA GLU A 405 22.04 6.27 -33.44
C GLU A 405 22.59 5.02 -34.14
N LEU A 406 21.98 3.85 -33.95
CA LEU A 406 22.39 2.61 -34.63
C LEU A 406 22.15 2.62 -36.15
N HIS A 407 21.38 3.60 -36.64
CA HIS A 407 21.07 3.79 -38.05
C HIS A 407 21.88 4.93 -38.67
N GLU A 408 22.71 5.60 -37.88
CA GLU A 408 23.63 6.64 -38.35
C GLU A 408 24.96 6.00 -38.81
N GLU A 409 25.64 6.63 -39.77
CA GLU A 409 26.98 6.16 -40.18
C GLU A 409 28.03 6.60 -39.17
N HIS A 410 28.83 5.66 -38.66
CA HIS A 410 29.94 5.94 -37.75
C HIS A 410 31.25 5.29 -38.22
N GLU A 411 32.38 5.96 -37.99
CA GLU A 411 33.69 5.58 -38.55
C GLU A 411 34.25 4.27 -37.98
N LYS A 412 34.04 4.02 -36.69
CA LYS A 412 34.58 2.88 -35.96
C LYS A 412 33.47 1.91 -35.54
N PRO A 413 33.73 0.59 -35.47
CA PRO A 413 32.78 -0.34 -34.89
C PRO A 413 32.54 -0.02 -33.41
N ALA A 414 31.34 -0.34 -32.91
CA ALA A 414 30.99 -0.08 -31.52
C ALA A 414 30.14 -1.19 -30.91
N ALA A 415 30.22 -1.32 -29.58
CA ALA A 415 29.31 -2.14 -28.80
C ALA A 415 28.27 -1.29 -28.06
N TYR A 416 27.01 -1.70 -28.13
CA TYR A 416 25.89 -1.05 -27.44
C TYR A 416 25.24 -2.06 -26.49
N ILE A 417 25.22 -1.73 -25.21
CA ILE A 417 24.76 -2.62 -24.16
C ILE A 417 23.40 -2.13 -23.65
N PHE A 418 22.36 -2.91 -23.91
CA PHE A 418 20.97 -2.69 -23.56
C PHE A 418 20.66 -3.39 -22.24
N THR A 419 20.13 -2.63 -21.29
CA THR A 419 19.71 -3.12 -19.97
C THR A 419 18.30 -2.65 -19.64
N PRO A 420 17.48 -3.46 -18.95
CA PRO A 420 16.10 -3.08 -18.64
C PRO A 420 16.06 -1.98 -17.59
N LEU A 421 15.04 -1.12 -17.65
CA LEU A 421 14.67 -0.21 -16.56
C LEU A 421 13.32 -0.66 -16.01
N HIS A 422 13.32 -1.16 -14.78
CA HIS A 422 12.14 -1.76 -14.18
C HIS A 422 12.11 -1.65 -12.65
N PHE A 423 10.92 -1.86 -12.09
CA PHE A 423 10.73 -2.16 -10.68
C PHE A 423 9.78 -3.35 -10.55
N ASP A 424 10.28 -4.48 -10.02
CA ASP A 424 9.60 -5.78 -10.05
C ASP A 424 9.14 -6.16 -11.47
N ASP A 425 7.84 -6.09 -11.78
CA ASP A 425 7.28 -6.39 -13.10
C ASP A 425 7.02 -5.14 -13.96
N GLN A 426 7.22 -3.94 -13.41
CA GLN A 426 6.88 -2.68 -14.06
C GLN A 426 8.01 -2.24 -15.00
N CYS A 427 7.76 -2.24 -16.30
CA CYS A 427 8.73 -1.81 -17.30
C CYS A 427 8.69 -0.29 -17.49
N PHE A 428 9.72 0.42 -17.01
CA PHE A 428 9.89 1.84 -17.26
C PHE A 428 10.46 2.12 -18.65
N GLY A 429 11.31 1.23 -19.15
CA GLY A 429 12.01 1.37 -20.42
C GLY A 429 13.30 0.57 -20.43
N TYR A 430 14.34 1.10 -21.07
CA TYR A 430 15.67 0.51 -21.09
C TYR A 430 16.75 1.60 -21.10
N ALA A 431 17.94 1.25 -20.62
CA ALA A 431 19.14 2.06 -20.75
C ALA A 431 20.07 1.45 -21.80
N VAL A 432 20.87 2.30 -22.43
CA VAL A 432 21.90 1.87 -23.38
C VAL A 432 23.21 2.53 -23.01
N ILE A 433 24.27 1.75 -22.87
CA ILE A 433 25.62 2.27 -22.66
C ILE A 433 26.56 1.72 -23.74
N SER A 434 27.38 2.60 -24.32
CA SER A 434 28.43 2.24 -25.27
C SER A 434 29.79 2.70 -24.77
N TYR A 435 30.80 1.86 -24.96
CA TYR A 435 32.21 2.20 -24.74
C TYR A 435 32.96 2.42 -26.07
N GLY A 436 32.23 2.60 -27.18
CA GLY A 436 32.80 2.68 -28.52
C GLY A 436 33.48 1.38 -28.91
N ASP A 437 34.74 1.48 -29.37
CA ASP A 437 35.61 0.37 -29.80
C ASP A 437 36.48 -0.21 -28.66
N GLU A 438 36.20 0.14 -27.39
CA GLU A 438 36.88 -0.48 -26.25
C GLU A 438 36.25 -1.86 -25.94
N PRO A 439 37.02 -2.98 -25.95
CA PRO A 439 36.50 -4.34 -25.75
C PRO A 439 36.20 -4.59 -24.27
N ARG A 440 35.17 -3.92 -23.75
CA ARG A 440 34.72 -3.99 -22.35
C ARG A 440 33.20 -3.89 -22.29
N VAL A 441 32.66 -4.32 -21.16
CA VAL A 441 31.27 -4.08 -20.76
C VAL A 441 31.21 -3.21 -19.52
N TYR A 442 30.01 -2.99 -18.98
CA TYR A 442 29.80 -2.26 -17.74
C TYR A 442 30.33 -3.04 -16.52
N ASP A 443 30.49 -2.35 -15.40
CA ASP A 443 30.97 -2.91 -14.14
C ASP A 443 29.92 -2.74 -13.01
N GLU A 444 30.26 -3.19 -11.80
CA GLU A 444 29.38 -3.10 -10.63
C GLU A 444 28.92 -1.66 -10.32
N SER A 445 29.75 -0.64 -10.64
CA SER A 445 29.39 0.76 -10.38
C SER A 445 28.23 1.20 -11.25
N TYR A 446 28.18 0.77 -12.51
CA TYR A 446 27.05 1.00 -13.39
C TYR A 446 25.79 0.30 -12.86
N ASN A 447 25.88 -0.97 -12.48
CA ASN A 447 24.75 -1.75 -11.97
C ASN A 447 24.13 -1.09 -10.73
N LEU A 448 24.97 -0.65 -9.79
CA LEU A 448 24.48 -0.01 -8.58
C LEU A 448 23.88 1.37 -8.89
N TRP A 449 24.50 2.14 -9.80
CA TRP A 449 24.01 3.46 -10.22
C TRP A 449 22.65 3.37 -10.89
N ILE A 450 22.50 2.48 -11.88
CA ILE A 450 21.24 2.33 -12.63
C ILE A 450 20.15 1.77 -11.73
N HIS A 451 20.50 0.91 -10.77
CA HIS A 451 19.57 0.43 -9.75
C HIS A 451 19.04 1.56 -8.86
N ASN A 452 19.90 2.49 -8.45
CA ASN A 452 19.47 3.69 -7.72
C ASN A 452 18.54 4.58 -8.55
N VAL A 453 18.79 4.72 -9.86
CA VAL A 453 17.88 5.43 -10.76
C VAL A 453 16.51 4.74 -10.82
N MET A 454 16.47 3.41 -10.99
CA MET A 454 15.21 2.64 -11.02
C MET A 454 14.41 2.75 -9.71
N GLN A 455 15.08 2.64 -8.55
CA GLN A 455 14.45 2.84 -7.24
C GLN A 455 13.97 4.28 -7.03
N GLY A 456 14.75 5.25 -7.50
CA GLY A 456 14.38 6.67 -7.50
C GLY A 456 13.14 6.93 -8.34
N MET A 457 13.03 6.30 -9.52
CA MET A 457 11.86 6.42 -10.40
C MET A 457 10.59 5.88 -9.73
N GLU A 458 10.65 4.68 -9.16
CA GLU A 458 9.52 4.10 -8.43
C GLU A 458 9.08 5.00 -7.26
N SER A 459 10.05 5.48 -6.49
CA SER A 459 9.79 6.37 -5.36
C SER A 459 9.17 7.70 -5.81
N PHE A 460 9.69 8.29 -6.89
CA PHE A 460 9.17 9.52 -7.48
C PHE A 460 7.73 9.35 -7.95
N TYR A 461 7.42 8.28 -8.70
CA TYR A 461 6.07 8.02 -9.18
C TYR A 461 5.09 7.78 -8.02
N ARG A 462 5.49 7.03 -6.98
CA ARG A 462 4.66 6.85 -5.78
C ARG A 462 4.37 8.17 -5.07
N GLN A 463 5.38 9.04 -4.93
CA GLN A 463 5.21 10.36 -4.31
C GLN A 463 4.28 11.25 -5.15
N ASP A 464 4.41 11.25 -6.48
CA ASP A 464 3.56 12.03 -7.37
C ASP A 464 2.09 11.61 -7.27
N ILE A 465 1.82 10.30 -7.25
CA ILE A 465 0.47 9.76 -7.02
C ILE A 465 -0.07 10.18 -5.66
N LEU A 466 0.73 10.05 -4.59
CA LEU A 466 0.29 10.47 -3.25
C LEU A 466 -0.03 11.96 -3.19
N ARG A 467 0.79 12.82 -3.82
CA ARG A 467 0.50 14.27 -3.90
C ARG A 467 -0.76 14.55 -4.69
N GLN A 468 -1.00 13.84 -5.80
CA GLN A 468 -2.21 14.00 -6.59
C GLN A 468 -3.45 13.56 -5.80
N LEU A 469 -3.38 12.41 -5.12
CA LEU A 469 -4.46 11.94 -4.25
C LEU A 469 -4.74 12.91 -3.10
N LEU A 470 -3.70 13.49 -2.48
CA LEU A 470 -3.88 14.51 -1.45
C LEU A 470 -4.57 15.76 -2.00
N LYS A 471 -4.16 16.25 -3.18
CA LYS A 471 -4.83 17.37 -3.86
C LYS A 471 -6.28 17.05 -4.20
N ASP A 472 -6.55 15.85 -4.69
CA ASP A 472 -7.90 15.41 -5.04
C ASP A 472 -8.76 15.31 -3.77
N MET A 473 -8.23 14.75 -2.68
CA MET A 473 -8.89 14.72 -1.37
C MET A 473 -9.15 16.11 -0.81
N GLU A 474 -8.17 17.02 -0.87
CA GLU A 474 -8.33 18.41 -0.44
C GLU A 474 -9.43 19.11 -1.26
N SER A 475 -9.42 18.92 -2.59
CA SER A 475 -10.43 19.50 -3.47
C SER A 475 -11.85 18.96 -3.18
N ALA A 476 -11.98 17.65 -2.92
CA ALA A 476 -13.22 17.00 -2.54
C ALA A 476 -13.70 17.45 -1.14
N GLN A 477 -12.79 17.78 -0.23
CA GLN A 477 -13.13 18.28 1.10
C GLN A 477 -13.67 19.71 1.10
N ILE A 478 -13.42 20.52 0.07
CA ILE A 478 -13.83 21.94 0.03
C ILE A 478 -14.84 22.27 -1.08
N ARG A 479 -15.22 21.32 -1.94
CA ARG A 479 -16.22 21.50 -3.00
C ARG A 479 -17.45 20.62 -2.79
N ASP A 480 -18.58 21.06 -3.32
CA ASP A 480 -19.83 20.29 -3.40
C ASP A 480 -19.81 19.37 -4.63
N SER A 481 -20.10 18.08 -4.43
CA SER A 481 -19.94 17.06 -5.46
C SER A 481 -20.97 17.15 -6.59
N LEU A 482 -22.14 17.76 -6.35
CA LEU A 482 -23.21 17.88 -7.34
C LEU A 482 -23.05 19.11 -8.23
N THR A 483 -22.59 20.23 -7.66
CA THR A 483 -22.55 21.54 -8.33
C THR A 483 -21.16 22.02 -8.70
N GLY A 484 -20.10 21.45 -8.10
CA GLY A 484 -18.71 21.92 -8.27
C GLY A 484 -18.39 23.25 -7.58
N LEU A 485 -19.39 23.90 -6.96
CA LEU A 485 -19.22 25.07 -6.10
C LEU A 485 -18.41 24.72 -4.84
N TYR A 486 -17.99 25.72 -4.08
CA TYR A 486 -17.43 25.46 -2.75
C TYR A 486 -18.50 24.84 -1.85
N ASN A 487 -18.11 23.91 -0.98
CA ASN A 487 -18.97 23.52 0.13
C ASN A 487 -18.81 24.52 1.30
N TYR A 488 -19.53 24.33 2.41
CA TYR A 488 -19.44 25.23 3.55
C TYR A 488 -18.00 25.41 4.08
N ARG A 489 -17.20 24.35 4.09
CA ARG A 489 -15.79 24.43 4.53
C ARG A 489 -14.95 25.26 3.56
N GLY A 490 -15.13 25.06 2.25
CA GLY A 490 -14.48 25.85 1.21
C GLY A 490 -14.85 27.33 1.28
N LEU A 491 -16.14 27.63 1.47
CA LEU A 491 -16.65 28.98 1.65
C LEU A 491 -15.93 29.72 2.78
N ILE A 492 -15.87 29.11 3.98
CA ILE A 492 -15.22 29.71 5.15
C ILE A 492 -13.73 29.94 4.91
N SER A 493 -13.04 28.93 4.36
CA SER A 493 -11.60 29.02 4.11
C SER A 493 -11.26 30.13 3.13
N GLN A 494 -11.97 30.19 2.00
CA GLN A 494 -11.72 31.19 0.95
C GLN A 494 -12.12 32.59 1.40
N THR A 495 -13.23 32.73 2.14
CA THR A 495 -13.67 34.04 2.64
C THR A 495 -12.67 34.61 3.64
N LYS A 496 -12.13 33.78 4.55
CA LYS A 496 -11.08 34.20 5.48
C LYS A 496 -9.80 34.62 4.77
N GLN A 497 -9.43 33.92 3.69
CA GLN A 497 -8.28 34.28 2.87
C GLN A 497 -8.49 35.65 2.20
N GLN A 498 -9.63 35.87 1.54
CA GLN A 498 -9.94 37.17 0.92
C GLN A 498 -9.97 38.32 1.91
N ILE A 499 -10.50 38.09 3.12
CA ILE A 499 -10.43 39.08 4.21
C ILE A 499 -8.98 39.42 4.57
N ALA A 500 -8.11 38.42 4.66
CA ALA A 500 -6.69 38.62 4.99
C ALA A 500 -5.92 39.36 3.87
N GLU A 501 -6.36 39.21 2.61
CA GLU A 501 -5.79 39.86 1.44
C GLU A 501 -6.35 41.28 1.20
N SER A 502 -7.42 41.68 1.90
CA SER A 502 -8.03 43.02 1.79
C SER A 502 -7.10 44.12 2.31
N LEU A 503 -6.83 45.12 1.47
CA LEU A 503 -5.84 46.18 1.75
C LEU A 503 -6.47 47.51 2.20
N HIS A 504 -7.78 47.70 2.07
CA HIS A 504 -8.44 48.99 2.34
C HIS A 504 -9.28 48.97 3.62
N ALA A 505 -9.16 50.03 4.41
CA ALA A 505 -9.83 50.14 5.72
C ALA A 505 -11.37 50.30 5.65
N ASN A 506 -11.91 50.55 4.45
CA ASN A 506 -13.35 50.71 4.23
C ASN A 506 -13.98 49.49 3.54
N ASP A 507 -13.22 48.42 3.29
CA ASP A 507 -13.78 47.23 2.67
C ASP A 507 -14.81 46.55 3.59
N SER A 508 -15.86 46.01 3.00
CA SER A 508 -16.93 45.29 3.69
C SER A 508 -17.14 43.92 3.05
N LEU A 509 -17.45 42.91 3.86
CA LEU A 509 -17.87 41.60 3.36
C LEU A 509 -19.37 41.62 3.15
N SER A 510 -19.82 41.23 1.97
CA SER A 510 -21.23 40.99 1.69
C SER A 510 -21.51 39.50 1.53
N ILE A 511 -22.58 39.05 2.18
CA ILE A 511 -23.06 37.67 2.13
C ILE A 511 -24.48 37.69 1.58
N ILE A 512 -24.69 36.92 0.52
CA ILE A 512 -26.00 36.71 -0.10
C ILE A 512 -26.36 35.23 0.14
N SER A 513 -27.42 35.00 0.92
CA SER A 513 -27.98 33.66 1.13
C SER A 513 -29.14 33.44 0.17
N ILE A 514 -29.14 32.33 -0.57
CA ILE A 514 -30.09 32.02 -1.63
C ILE A 514 -30.60 30.59 -1.41
N ASP A 515 -31.91 30.40 -1.53
CA ASP A 515 -32.60 29.14 -1.29
C ASP A 515 -33.51 28.80 -2.46
N LEU A 516 -33.34 27.60 -3.03
CA LEU A 516 -34.21 27.08 -4.08
C LEU A 516 -35.57 26.69 -3.47
N SER A 517 -36.57 27.52 -3.72
CA SER A 517 -37.92 27.32 -3.20
C SER A 517 -38.64 26.17 -3.92
N GLY A 518 -39.26 25.28 -3.16
CA GLY A 518 -40.12 24.23 -3.70
C GLY A 518 -39.38 23.00 -4.24
N LEU A 519 -38.10 22.79 -3.89
CA LEU A 519 -37.34 21.61 -4.32
C LEU A 519 -38.04 20.29 -3.95
N LYS A 520 -38.72 20.23 -2.79
CA LYS A 520 -39.53 19.06 -2.39
C LYS A 520 -40.69 18.80 -3.36
N ASP A 521 -41.34 19.85 -3.85
CA ASP A 521 -42.45 19.75 -4.81
C ASP A 521 -41.92 19.31 -6.19
N ILE A 522 -40.75 19.80 -6.59
CA ILE A 522 -40.06 19.37 -7.82
C ILE A 522 -39.71 17.87 -7.73
N ASN A 523 -39.11 17.45 -6.62
CA ASN A 523 -38.77 16.04 -6.39
C ASN A 523 -40.01 15.14 -6.38
N ALA A 524 -41.11 15.58 -5.77
CA ALA A 524 -42.36 14.83 -5.70
C ALA A 524 -43.08 14.76 -7.05
N GLY A 525 -43.00 15.81 -7.87
CA GLY A 525 -43.66 15.89 -9.17
C GLY A 525 -42.90 15.21 -10.31
N TYR A 526 -41.56 15.34 -10.32
CA TYR A 526 -40.74 14.96 -11.47
C TYR A 526 -39.68 13.90 -11.17
N GLY A 527 -39.38 13.64 -9.90
CA GLY A 527 -38.34 12.70 -9.49
C GLY A 527 -37.07 13.41 -8.99
N ARG A 528 -36.20 12.63 -8.34
CA ARG A 528 -34.99 13.14 -7.68
C ARG A 528 -33.93 13.62 -8.67
N THR A 529 -33.84 12.98 -9.83
CA THR A 529 -32.92 13.37 -10.90
C THR A 529 -33.23 14.78 -11.42
N GLU A 530 -34.51 15.13 -11.55
CA GLU A 530 -34.97 16.44 -11.96
C GLU A 530 -34.74 17.51 -10.88
N GLY A 531 -34.79 17.13 -9.60
CA GLY A 531 -34.36 18.00 -8.51
C GLY A 531 -32.86 18.29 -8.54
N ASP A 532 -32.03 17.28 -8.82
CA ASP A 532 -30.58 17.46 -8.99
C ASP A 532 -30.30 18.39 -10.19
N ILE A 533 -31.02 18.22 -11.31
CA ILE A 533 -30.94 19.12 -12.47
C ILE A 533 -31.34 20.56 -12.09
N ALA A 534 -32.37 20.76 -11.25
CA ALA A 534 -32.77 22.08 -10.79
C ALA A 534 -31.69 22.76 -9.94
N ILE A 535 -31.03 22.00 -9.06
CA ILE A 535 -29.93 22.47 -8.22
C ILE A 535 -28.72 22.84 -9.09
N THR A 536 -28.33 21.97 -10.02
CA THR A 536 -27.21 22.22 -10.95
C THR A 536 -27.49 23.39 -11.89
N ALA A 537 -28.73 23.55 -12.35
CA ALA A 537 -29.12 24.70 -13.15
C ALA A 537 -28.97 26.01 -12.35
N LEU A 538 -29.47 26.06 -11.10
CA LEU A 538 -29.30 27.23 -10.25
C LEU A 538 -27.83 27.53 -9.95
N SER A 539 -26.99 26.51 -9.71
CA SER A 539 -25.56 26.73 -9.49
C SER A 539 -24.86 27.36 -10.68
N HIS A 540 -25.19 26.95 -11.90
CA HIS A 540 -24.64 27.56 -13.11
C HIS A 540 -25.11 29.01 -13.29
N LEU A 541 -26.39 29.30 -13.03
CA LEU A 541 -26.92 30.67 -13.12
C LEU A 541 -26.26 31.60 -12.09
N ILE A 542 -25.96 31.09 -10.89
CA ILE A 542 -25.20 31.80 -9.85
C ILE A 542 -23.77 32.10 -10.35
N GLN A 543 -23.05 31.10 -10.88
CA GLN A 543 -21.69 31.28 -11.39
C GLN A 543 -21.61 32.28 -12.55
N GLU A 544 -22.58 32.26 -13.48
CA GLU A 544 -22.62 33.19 -14.60
C GLU A 544 -22.90 34.64 -14.18
N CYS A 545 -23.53 34.84 -13.03
CA CYS A 545 -23.78 36.17 -12.46
C CYS A 545 -22.64 36.66 -11.57
N ALA A 546 -21.78 35.76 -11.10
CA ALA A 546 -20.69 36.06 -10.18
C ALA A 546 -19.45 36.57 -10.93
N PHE A 547 -18.67 37.43 -10.28
CA PHE A 547 -17.33 37.80 -10.75
C PHE A 547 -16.28 36.76 -10.33
N SER A 548 -15.11 36.80 -10.96
CA SER A 548 -14.03 35.81 -10.74
C SER A 548 -13.46 35.82 -9.31
N ASP A 549 -13.63 36.93 -8.60
CA ASP A 549 -13.22 37.16 -7.22
C ASP A 549 -14.35 36.94 -6.20
N GLU A 550 -15.55 36.54 -6.64
CA GLU A 550 -16.67 36.23 -5.74
C GLU A 550 -16.74 34.73 -5.43
N ILE A 551 -16.95 34.40 -4.16
CA ILE A 551 -16.95 33.01 -3.69
C ILE A 551 -18.39 32.50 -3.71
N CYS A 552 -18.67 31.55 -4.61
CA CYS A 552 -19.96 30.88 -4.70
C CYS A 552 -19.88 29.49 -4.04
N ALA A 553 -20.81 29.22 -3.14
CA ALA A 553 -20.87 27.96 -2.39
C ALA A 553 -22.28 27.39 -2.32
N ARG A 554 -22.36 26.06 -2.19
CA ARG A 554 -23.57 25.34 -1.80
C ARG A 554 -23.34 24.78 -0.40
N THR A 555 -24.18 25.17 0.56
CA THR A 555 -24.01 24.78 1.97
C THR A 555 -24.74 23.49 2.33
N GLY A 556 -25.68 23.06 1.48
CA GLY A 556 -26.41 21.80 1.58
C GLY A 556 -27.82 21.92 1.01
N ASN A 557 -28.44 20.80 0.61
CA ASN A 557 -29.82 20.76 0.07
C ASN A 557 -30.09 21.77 -1.06
N ASP A 558 -30.94 22.75 -0.79
CA ASP A 558 -31.40 23.86 -1.63
C ASP A 558 -30.69 25.20 -1.35
N ASP A 559 -29.71 25.23 -0.44
CA ASP A 559 -29.05 26.46 0.03
C ASP A 559 -27.72 26.77 -0.65
N PHE A 560 -27.61 28.02 -1.10
CA PHE A 560 -26.45 28.61 -1.74
C PHE A 560 -26.03 29.90 -1.03
N ILE A 561 -24.73 30.18 -1.06
CA ILE A 561 -24.15 31.41 -0.51
C ILE A 561 -23.20 32.01 -1.52
N VAL A 562 -23.29 33.32 -1.70
CA VAL A 562 -22.31 34.10 -2.44
C VAL A 562 -21.68 35.12 -1.49
N CYS A 563 -20.35 35.07 -1.38
CA CYS A 563 -19.55 36.05 -0.64
C CYS A 563 -18.79 36.96 -1.61
N ALA A 564 -18.82 38.27 -1.33
CA ALA A 564 -18.10 39.26 -2.11
C ALA A 564 -17.45 40.30 -1.18
N ILE A 565 -16.22 40.72 -1.49
CA ILE A 565 -15.60 41.88 -0.84
C ILE A 565 -16.02 43.15 -1.59
N LEU A 566 -16.69 44.05 -0.87
CA LEU A 566 -17.17 45.33 -1.38
C LEU A 566 -16.21 46.44 -0.95
N SER A 567 -15.76 47.20 -1.94
CA SER A 567 -15.07 48.48 -1.83
C SER A 567 -16.04 49.64 -2.12
N ASP A 568 -15.57 50.88 -1.93
CA ASP A 568 -16.34 52.11 -2.22
C ASP A 568 -16.85 52.19 -3.68
N LYS A 569 -16.28 51.41 -4.61
CA LYS A 569 -16.66 51.39 -6.04
C LYS A 569 -17.77 50.41 -6.39
N ASN A 570 -18.05 49.42 -5.55
CA ASN A 570 -18.98 48.31 -5.84
C ASN A 570 -19.99 48.08 -4.70
N VAL A 571 -20.36 49.12 -3.95
CA VAL A 571 -21.34 49.06 -2.85
C VAL A 571 -22.70 48.50 -3.28
N HIS A 572 -23.12 48.70 -4.54
CA HIS A 572 -24.38 48.20 -5.09
C HIS A 572 -24.29 46.78 -5.69
N ARG A 573 -23.13 46.13 -5.62
CA ARG A 573 -22.89 44.83 -6.23
C ARG A 573 -23.88 43.73 -5.81
N PRO A 574 -24.30 43.62 -4.54
CA PRO A 574 -25.26 42.59 -4.15
C PRO A 574 -26.63 42.73 -4.83
N ASP A 575 -27.12 43.97 -4.97
CA ASP A 575 -28.38 44.27 -5.66
C ASP A 575 -28.27 43.98 -7.17
N GLU A 576 -27.13 44.29 -7.77
CA GLU A 576 -26.83 43.97 -9.18
C GLU A 576 -26.77 42.47 -9.42
N PHE A 577 -26.10 41.72 -8.53
CA PHE A 577 -26.02 40.26 -8.59
C PHE A 577 -27.40 39.61 -8.55
N ILE A 578 -28.22 39.99 -7.56
CA ILE A 578 -29.58 39.46 -7.41
C ILE A 578 -30.46 39.84 -8.61
N SER A 579 -30.37 41.07 -9.09
CA SER A 579 -31.16 41.53 -10.25
C SER A 579 -30.80 40.74 -11.52
N ALA A 580 -29.51 40.49 -11.74
CA ALA A 580 -29.02 39.66 -12.85
C ALA A 580 -29.49 38.21 -12.71
N LEU A 581 -29.38 37.63 -11.51
CA LEU A 581 -29.80 36.26 -11.22
C LEU A 581 -31.31 36.07 -11.44
N LEU A 582 -32.15 36.97 -10.92
CA LEU A 582 -33.60 36.91 -11.13
C LEU A 582 -33.99 37.03 -12.62
N ASN A 583 -33.30 37.87 -13.38
CA ASN A 583 -33.52 37.98 -14.82
C ASN A 583 -33.15 36.67 -15.54
N LYS A 584 -32.00 36.08 -15.23
CA LYS A 584 -31.58 34.79 -15.80
C LYS A 584 -32.51 33.64 -15.40
N ILE A 585 -32.99 33.59 -14.15
CA ILE A 585 -33.99 32.61 -13.70
C ILE A 585 -35.29 32.78 -14.51
N ASN A 586 -35.75 34.01 -14.74
CA ASN A 586 -36.93 34.25 -15.56
C ASN A 586 -36.75 33.75 -17.00
N ILE A 587 -35.59 33.96 -17.61
CA ILE A 587 -35.26 33.44 -18.94
C ILE A 587 -35.24 31.91 -18.93
N PHE A 588 -34.60 31.29 -17.93
CA PHE A 588 -34.58 29.83 -17.77
C PHE A 588 -35.99 29.26 -17.66
N ASN A 589 -36.82 29.83 -16.79
CA ASN A 589 -38.21 29.40 -16.57
C ASN A 589 -39.09 29.57 -17.81
N GLN A 590 -38.81 30.54 -18.69
CA GLN A 590 -39.53 30.70 -19.94
C GLN A 590 -39.24 29.57 -20.95
N HIS A 591 -38.02 29.02 -20.92
CA HIS A 591 -37.59 27.92 -21.78
C HIS A 591 -37.91 26.55 -21.18
N ASN A 592 -38.04 26.43 -19.85
CA ASN A 592 -38.34 25.18 -19.13
C ASN A 592 -39.80 25.05 -18.67
N LYS A 593 -40.75 25.73 -19.34
CA LYS A 593 -42.17 25.76 -18.92
C LYS A 593 -42.84 24.39 -18.83
N ASP A 594 -42.40 23.42 -19.64
CA ASP A 594 -43.01 22.09 -19.72
C ASP A 594 -42.42 21.10 -18.69
N SER A 595 -41.44 21.53 -17.89
CA SER A 595 -40.79 20.76 -16.82
C SER A 595 -41.04 21.43 -15.46
N PHE A 596 -40.00 21.98 -14.83
CA PHE A 596 -40.08 22.68 -13.55
C PHE A 596 -39.67 24.15 -13.69
N GLN A 597 -40.09 24.97 -12.73
CA GLN A 597 -39.69 26.37 -12.62
C GLN A 597 -38.83 26.56 -11.38
N ILE A 598 -37.75 27.32 -11.52
CA ILE A 598 -36.88 27.73 -10.44
C ILE A 598 -37.46 28.98 -9.79
N HIS A 599 -37.67 28.91 -8.48
CA HIS A 599 -37.98 30.07 -7.65
C HIS A 599 -36.94 30.14 -6.53
N ILE A 600 -36.54 31.36 -6.16
CA ILE A 600 -35.56 31.56 -5.09
C ILE A 600 -36.13 32.45 -4.00
N CYS A 601 -35.76 32.15 -2.75
CA CYS A 601 -35.85 33.06 -1.62
C CYS A 601 -34.42 33.49 -1.27
N TYR A 602 -34.20 34.78 -1.01
CA TYR A 602 -32.86 35.27 -0.72
C TYR A 602 -32.86 36.37 0.34
N ASP A 603 -31.71 36.53 0.98
CA ASP A 603 -31.40 37.69 1.80
C ASP A 603 -29.93 38.10 1.64
N CYS A 604 -29.62 39.36 1.96
CA CYS A 604 -28.28 39.90 1.85
C CYS A 604 -27.93 40.72 3.09
N LYS A 605 -26.73 40.49 3.62
CA LYS A 605 -26.17 41.27 4.73
C LYS A 605 -24.73 41.65 4.40
N SER A 606 -24.38 42.90 4.68
CA SER A 606 -23.02 43.40 4.48
C SER A 606 -22.51 44.05 5.76
N GLU A 607 -21.26 43.76 6.12
CA GLU A 607 -20.62 44.27 7.34
C GLU A 607 -19.17 44.70 7.05
N SER A 608 -18.70 45.76 7.70
CA SER A 608 -17.32 46.22 7.55
C SER A 608 -16.33 45.17 8.04
N ILE A 609 -15.27 44.88 7.28
CA ILE A 609 -14.30 43.83 7.59
C ILE A 609 -13.69 44.01 9.00
N HIS A 610 -13.51 45.25 9.44
CA HIS A 610 -12.97 45.55 10.78
C HIS A 610 -13.91 45.22 11.95
N GLN A 611 -15.21 45.05 11.68
CA GLN A 611 -16.24 44.74 12.68
C GLN A 611 -16.56 43.23 12.72
N ILE A 612 -16.12 42.47 11.71
CA ILE A 612 -16.37 41.03 11.61
C ILE A 612 -15.53 40.28 12.66
N HIS A 613 -16.20 39.82 13.71
CA HIS A 613 -15.58 38.94 14.70
C HIS A 613 -15.57 37.47 14.27
N SER A 614 -16.58 37.05 13.49
CA SER A 614 -16.69 35.70 12.93
C SER A 614 -17.46 35.75 11.61
N VAL A 615 -16.85 35.22 10.55
CA VAL A 615 -17.49 35.07 9.24
C VAL A 615 -18.69 34.12 9.34
N GLU A 616 -18.55 33.07 10.14
CA GLU A 616 -19.57 32.06 10.40
C GLU A 616 -20.83 32.70 11.03
N GLN A 617 -20.65 33.63 11.96
CA GLN A 617 -21.78 34.34 12.59
C GLN A 617 -22.56 35.19 11.58
N LEU A 618 -21.85 35.94 10.73
CA LEU A 618 -22.49 36.78 9.71
C LEU A 618 -23.25 35.94 8.67
N ILE A 619 -22.71 34.77 8.30
CA ILE A 619 -23.39 33.80 7.45
C ILE A 619 -24.68 33.29 8.12
N ASN A 620 -24.60 32.84 9.37
CA ASN A 620 -25.75 32.30 10.10
C ASN A 620 -26.86 33.33 10.29
N ASP A 621 -26.50 34.57 10.60
CA ASP A 621 -27.47 35.67 10.70
C ASP A 621 -28.22 35.88 9.37
N THR A 622 -27.49 35.89 8.25
CA THR A 622 -28.07 36.09 6.91
C THR A 622 -29.01 34.93 6.53
N ILE A 623 -28.64 33.69 6.86
CA ILE A 623 -29.48 32.50 6.66
C ILE A 623 -30.75 32.60 7.52
N SER A 624 -30.63 33.03 8.78
CA SER A 624 -31.76 33.19 9.70
C SER A 624 -32.77 34.21 9.20
N GLU A 625 -32.30 35.37 8.71
CA GLU A 625 -33.14 36.41 8.11
C GLU A 625 -33.87 35.90 6.86
N LYS A 626 -33.16 35.19 5.96
CA LYS A 626 -33.74 34.51 4.79
C LYS A 626 -34.81 33.49 5.19
N ASN A 627 -34.52 32.61 6.16
CA ASN A 627 -35.47 31.60 6.64
C ASN A 627 -36.71 32.22 7.28
N GLY A 628 -36.56 33.34 7.99
CA GLY A 628 -37.67 34.14 8.50
C GLY A 628 -38.58 34.67 7.39
N LYS A 629 -38.01 35.17 6.28
CA LYS A 629 -38.76 35.59 5.08
C LYS A 629 -39.48 34.40 4.42
N LYS A 630 -38.80 33.28 4.20
CA LYS A 630 -39.38 32.04 3.65
C LYS A 630 -40.59 31.56 4.47
N LEU A 631 -40.49 31.57 5.81
CA LEU A 631 -41.57 31.17 6.71
C LEU A 631 -42.78 32.12 6.61
N GLN A 632 -42.56 33.43 6.52
CA GLN A 632 -43.65 34.40 6.34
C GLN A 632 -44.38 34.20 4.99
N GLU A 633 -43.65 33.86 3.93
CA GLU A 633 -44.24 33.55 2.62
C GLU A 633 -45.03 32.25 2.61
N LEU A 634 -44.53 31.20 3.27
CA LEU A 634 -45.24 29.93 3.45
C LEU A 634 -46.52 30.13 4.27
N GLN A 635 -46.46 30.87 5.39
CA GLN A 635 -47.63 31.19 6.21
C GLN A 635 -48.68 32.03 5.45
N ARG A 636 -48.25 32.88 4.50
CA ARG A 636 -49.18 33.58 3.60
C ARG A 636 -49.82 32.65 2.57
N LYS A 637 -49.06 31.70 2.00
CA LYS A 637 -49.57 30.70 1.05
C LYS A 637 -50.53 29.71 1.71
N GLU A 638 -50.20 29.18 2.90
CA GLU A 638 -51.03 28.23 3.64
C GLU A 638 -52.36 28.83 4.13
N ARG A 639 -52.38 30.13 4.47
CA ARG A 639 -53.63 30.85 4.76
C ARG A 639 -54.53 31.04 3.53
N SER A 640 -54.05 30.78 2.32
CA SER A 640 -54.76 31.01 1.06
C SER A 640 -55.15 29.73 0.29
N SER A 641 -54.71 28.54 0.72
CA SER A 641 -55.09 27.25 0.13
C SER A 641 -56.22 26.57 0.92
N HIS A 642 -57.31 26.19 0.25
CA HIS A 642 -58.42 25.42 0.84
C HIS A 642 -57.90 24.08 1.42
N LEU A 643 -57.90 23.93 2.76
CA LEU A 643 -57.71 22.64 3.44
C LEU A 643 -58.71 21.61 2.89
N SER A 644 -58.24 20.38 2.60
CA SER A 644 -59.13 19.29 2.18
C SER A 644 -60.11 18.92 3.31
N GLU A 645 -61.28 18.35 2.99
CA GLU A 645 -62.22 17.87 4.03
C GLU A 645 -61.57 16.82 4.94
N LYS A 646 -60.68 16.01 4.39
CA LYS A 646 -59.93 14.97 5.12
C LYS A 646 -58.97 15.55 6.16
N ASP A 647 -58.30 16.68 5.85
CA ASP A 647 -57.41 17.35 6.80
C ASP A 647 -58.17 17.93 8.00
N LYS A 648 -59.38 18.45 7.76
CA LYS A 648 -60.25 18.99 8.82
C LYS A 648 -60.81 17.90 9.74
N GLU A 649 -61.19 16.75 9.17
CA GLU A 649 -61.63 15.60 9.96
C GLU A 649 -60.50 15.04 10.83
N GLN A 650 -59.29 14.96 10.28
CA GLN A 650 -58.09 14.51 10.99
C GLN A 650 -57.68 15.48 12.11
N ASP A 651 -57.70 16.79 11.85
CA ASP A 651 -57.46 17.82 12.87
C ASP A 651 -58.46 17.73 14.02
N PHE A 652 -59.75 17.51 13.72
CA PHE A 652 -60.78 17.37 14.74
C PHE A 652 -60.58 16.11 15.58
N ALA A 653 -60.18 14.99 14.98
CA ALA A 653 -59.87 13.76 15.69
C ALA A 653 -58.65 13.91 16.61
N VAL A 654 -57.58 14.55 16.14
CA VAL A 654 -56.38 14.82 16.94
C VAL A 654 -56.67 15.83 18.05
N MET A 655 -57.50 16.84 17.81
CA MET A 655 -57.93 17.80 18.83
C MET A 655 -58.59 17.09 20.03
N LYS A 656 -59.52 16.16 19.79
CA LYS A 656 -60.15 15.36 20.85
C LYS A 656 -59.15 14.47 21.59
N LEU A 657 -58.27 13.80 20.84
CA LEU A 657 -57.23 12.95 21.41
C LEU A 657 -56.33 13.72 22.38
N LEU A 658 -55.96 14.95 22.03
CA LEU A 658 -55.17 15.85 22.88
C LEU A 658 -55.95 16.34 24.11
N ASP A 659 -57.22 16.74 23.94
CA ASP A 659 -58.06 17.25 25.03
C ASP A 659 -58.33 16.19 26.10
N ASP A 660 -58.57 14.94 25.68
CA ASP A 660 -58.89 13.83 26.58
C ASP A 660 -57.63 13.03 27.03
N ASN A 661 -56.42 13.46 26.63
CA ASN A 661 -55.14 12.76 26.88
C ASN A 661 -55.21 11.26 26.52
N GLN A 662 -55.80 10.91 25.38
CA GLN A 662 -56.02 9.53 24.92
C GLN A 662 -54.77 8.92 24.28
N PHE A 663 -53.62 9.08 24.93
CA PHE A 663 -52.36 8.46 24.53
C PHE A 663 -52.13 7.15 25.29
N THR A 664 -51.64 6.14 24.57
CA THR A 664 -51.06 4.93 25.15
C THR A 664 -49.66 4.72 24.58
N TYR A 665 -48.85 3.86 25.20
CA TYR A 665 -47.45 3.67 24.83
C TYR A 665 -47.14 2.20 24.68
N TYR A 666 -46.46 1.87 23.59
CA TYR A 666 -45.93 0.53 23.37
C TYR A 666 -44.42 0.60 23.61
N PHE A 667 -43.87 -0.44 24.21
CA PHE A 667 -42.46 -0.52 24.57
C PHE A 667 -41.75 -1.48 23.62
N GLN A 668 -40.72 -0.98 22.94
CA GLN A 668 -39.87 -1.81 22.10
C GLN A 668 -38.54 -2.07 22.83
N PRO A 669 -38.08 -3.33 22.96
CA PRO A 669 -36.82 -3.61 23.62
C PRO A 669 -35.62 -3.21 22.76
N ILE A 670 -34.64 -2.59 23.41
CA ILE A 670 -33.29 -2.36 22.91
C ILE A 670 -32.40 -3.41 23.56
N VAL A 671 -31.66 -4.15 22.74
CA VAL A 671 -30.93 -5.35 23.14
C VAL A 671 -29.43 -5.11 23.07
N ASP A 672 -28.70 -5.63 24.05
CA ASP A 672 -27.24 -5.63 24.06
C ASP A 672 -26.71 -6.59 22.97
N ALA A 673 -25.91 -6.06 22.05
CA ALA A 673 -25.45 -6.77 20.86
C ALA A 673 -24.43 -7.87 21.17
N HIS A 674 -23.94 -7.99 22.41
CA HIS A 674 -23.00 -9.03 22.84
C HIS A 674 -23.68 -10.18 23.57
N THR A 675 -24.66 -9.86 24.42
CA THR A 675 -25.28 -10.80 25.36
C THR A 675 -26.69 -11.22 24.95
N GLY A 676 -27.29 -10.48 24.02
CA GLY A 676 -28.69 -10.65 23.60
C GLY A 676 -29.70 -10.38 24.73
N LYS A 677 -29.28 -9.71 25.82
CA LYS A 677 -30.16 -9.31 26.92
C LYS A 677 -30.76 -7.94 26.64
N ILE A 678 -31.99 -7.72 27.10
CA ILE A 678 -32.65 -6.41 27.00
C ILE A 678 -31.92 -5.41 27.90
N PHE A 679 -31.38 -4.36 27.28
CA PHE A 679 -30.67 -3.26 27.91
C PHE A 679 -31.64 -2.14 28.35
N SER A 680 -32.58 -1.80 27.48
CA SER A 680 -33.55 -0.73 27.70
C SER A 680 -34.83 -0.93 26.88
N TYR A 681 -35.79 -0.02 27.01
CA TYR A 681 -36.97 0.03 26.16
C TYR A 681 -37.14 1.42 25.57
N GLU A 682 -37.62 1.51 24.34
CA GLU A 682 -38.13 2.76 23.76
C GLU A 682 -39.65 2.85 23.93
N ALA A 683 -40.12 3.97 24.44
CA ALA A 683 -41.54 4.25 24.62
C ALA A 683 -42.13 4.94 23.38
N LEU A 684 -42.95 4.20 22.64
CA LEU A 684 -43.53 4.63 21.37
C LEU A 684 -45.01 5.00 21.53
N MET A 685 -45.32 6.27 21.30
CA MET A 685 -46.67 6.83 21.41
C MET A 685 -47.67 6.16 20.45
N ARG A 686 -48.90 5.93 20.92
CA ARG A 686 -50.03 5.38 20.16
C ARG A 686 -51.34 6.09 20.56
N ALA A 687 -52.27 6.21 19.62
CA ALA A 687 -53.62 6.70 19.89
C ALA A 687 -54.48 5.61 20.56
N ASN A 688 -55.14 5.95 21.68
CA ASN A 688 -56.12 5.08 22.34
C ASN A 688 -57.55 5.46 21.92
N THR A 689 -57.83 5.33 20.63
CA THR A 689 -59.11 5.72 20.00
C THR A 689 -59.60 4.65 19.04
N GLU A 690 -60.91 4.62 18.72
CA GLU A 690 -61.47 3.65 17.75
C GLU A 690 -60.89 3.82 16.33
N GLN A 691 -60.54 5.04 15.94
CA GLN A 691 -59.78 5.31 14.71
C GLN A 691 -58.27 5.08 14.94
N ARG A 692 -57.61 4.40 14.01
CA ARG A 692 -56.14 4.28 14.01
C ARG A 692 -55.53 5.56 13.45
N ILE A 693 -54.99 6.40 14.32
CA ILE A 693 -54.23 7.59 13.96
C ILE A 693 -52.74 7.28 14.14
N SER A 694 -51.92 7.52 13.12
CA SER A 694 -50.47 7.28 13.22
C SER A 694 -49.78 8.36 14.05
N PRO A 695 -48.63 8.09 14.69
CA PRO A 695 -47.86 9.11 15.41
C PRO A 695 -47.48 10.31 14.52
N LEU A 696 -47.13 10.06 13.26
CA LEU A 696 -46.81 11.11 12.29
C LEU A 696 -48.02 12.00 11.99
N ASP A 697 -49.21 11.41 11.87
CA ASP A 697 -50.47 12.14 11.68
C ASP A 697 -50.82 13.01 12.90
N ILE A 698 -50.55 12.51 14.11
CA ILE A 698 -50.73 13.26 15.37
C ILE A 698 -49.79 14.47 15.37
N LEU A 699 -48.50 14.27 15.11
CA LEU A 699 -47.51 15.34 15.11
C LEU A 699 -47.81 16.40 14.03
N THR A 700 -48.17 15.97 12.83
CA THR A 700 -48.52 16.87 11.70
C THR A 700 -49.74 17.73 12.04
N SER A 701 -50.80 17.12 12.57
CA SER A 701 -52.03 17.83 12.94
C SER A 701 -51.81 18.72 14.17
N ALA A 702 -51.09 18.25 15.18
CA ALA A 702 -50.73 19.04 16.36
C ALA A 702 -49.88 20.26 15.99
N LYS A 703 -48.97 20.15 15.02
CA LYS A 703 -48.21 21.29 14.47
C LYS A 703 -49.13 22.30 13.79
N ARG A 704 -50.05 21.86 12.94
CA ARG A 704 -51.05 22.71 12.26
C ARG A 704 -52.00 23.41 13.24
N LEU A 705 -52.36 22.73 14.34
CA LEU A 705 -53.20 23.25 15.41
C LEU A 705 -52.44 24.09 16.45
N GLY A 706 -51.10 24.14 16.39
CA GLY A 706 -50.26 24.84 17.37
C GLY A 706 -50.21 24.18 18.76
N ARG A 707 -50.42 22.86 18.84
CA ARG A 707 -50.54 22.07 20.07
C ARG A 707 -49.45 21.02 20.28
N LEU A 708 -48.27 21.18 19.66
CA LEU A 708 -47.13 20.27 19.89
C LEU A 708 -46.72 20.20 21.37
N TYR A 709 -46.91 21.30 22.11
CA TYR A 709 -46.73 21.36 23.56
C TYR A 709 -47.51 20.28 24.32
N ASP A 710 -48.76 20.05 23.92
CA ASP A 710 -49.64 19.10 24.60
C ASP A 710 -49.18 17.65 24.35
N VAL A 711 -48.60 17.38 23.18
CA VAL A 711 -47.99 16.08 22.83
C VAL A 711 -46.74 15.82 23.66
N GLU A 712 -45.84 16.81 23.74
CA GLU A 712 -44.60 16.72 24.54
C GLU A 712 -44.92 16.46 26.01
N LYS A 713 -45.84 17.27 26.57
CA LYS A 713 -46.31 17.14 27.94
C LYS A 713 -46.94 15.77 28.21
N ALA A 714 -47.86 15.32 27.36
CA ALA A 714 -48.50 14.03 27.53
C ALA A 714 -47.49 12.87 27.45
N THR A 715 -46.54 12.93 26.52
CA THR A 715 -45.50 11.91 26.32
C THR A 715 -44.63 11.74 27.56
N LEU A 716 -44.05 12.85 28.04
CA LEU A 716 -43.16 12.83 29.20
C LEU A 716 -43.88 12.36 30.48
N PHE A 717 -45.09 12.86 30.76
CA PHE A 717 -45.79 12.52 32.00
C PHE A 717 -46.42 11.13 31.98
N ASN A 718 -47.03 10.71 30.88
CA ASN A 718 -47.71 9.41 30.82
C ASN A 718 -46.72 8.24 30.89
N VAL A 719 -45.54 8.38 30.27
CA VAL A 719 -44.50 7.34 30.34
C VAL A 719 -43.93 7.21 31.75
N LEU A 720 -43.63 8.34 32.41
CA LEU A 720 -43.18 8.33 33.82
C LEU A 720 -44.23 7.70 34.73
N HIS A 721 -45.50 8.07 34.56
CA HIS A 721 -46.58 7.49 35.35
C HIS A 721 -46.68 5.96 35.16
N TYR A 722 -46.53 5.48 33.91
CA TYR A 722 -46.52 4.04 33.65
C TYR A 722 -45.35 3.32 34.34
N MET A 723 -44.17 3.94 34.40
CA MET A 723 -43.01 3.42 35.12
C MET A 723 -43.24 3.38 36.64
N GLU A 724 -43.91 4.39 37.21
CA GLU A 724 -44.29 4.44 38.63
C GLU A 724 -45.28 3.32 38.99
N GLU A 725 -46.25 3.03 38.11
CA GLU A 725 -47.24 1.96 38.34
C GLU A 725 -46.64 0.55 38.18
N HIS A 726 -45.57 0.40 37.39
CA HIS A 726 -44.99 -0.90 37.03
C HIS A 726 -43.48 -1.02 37.32
N PRO A 727 -43.00 -0.70 38.54
CA PRO A 727 -41.57 -0.55 38.82
C PRO A 727 -40.77 -1.84 38.58
N LYS A 728 -41.39 -3.01 38.81
CA LYS A 728 -40.75 -4.33 38.61
C LYS A 728 -40.34 -4.59 37.16
N LYS A 729 -41.06 -4.03 36.18
CA LYS A 729 -40.80 -4.24 34.74
C LYS A 729 -39.59 -3.45 34.21
N PHE A 730 -39.17 -2.42 34.96
CA PHE A 730 -38.09 -1.50 34.59
C PHE A 730 -36.85 -1.60 35.49
N VAL A 731 -36.79 -2.57 36.42
CA VAL A 731 -35.64 -2.74 37.31
C VAL A 731 -34.36 -3.00 36.51
N GLY A 732 -33.36 -2.13 36.68
CA GLY A 732 -32.05 -2.26 36.04
C GLY A 732 -32.03 -1.98 34.53
N LYS A 733 -33.14 -1.54 33.95
CA LYS A 733 -33.27 -1.20 32.53
C LYS A 733 -33.59 0.29 32.38
N LYS A 734 -33.14 0.89 31.28
CA LYS A 734 -33.46 2.29 30.96
C LYS A 734 -34.72 2.38 30.08
N THR A 735 -35.33 3.56 30.03
CA THR A 735 -36.48 3.89 29.18
C THR A 735 -36.13 5.11 28.35
N PHE A 736 -36.16 4.95 27.03
CA PHE A 736 -35.95 5.99 26.04
C PHE A 736 -37.28 6.67 25.72
N ILE A 737 -37.30 7.99 25.74
CA ILE A 737 -38.50 8.81 25.53
C ILE A 737 -38.18 9.87 24.47
N ASN A 738 -38.99 9.89 23.42
CA ASN A 738 -38.92 10.89 22.37
C ASN A 738 -39.32 12.28 22.89
N SER A 739 -38.50 13.29 22.62
CA SER A 739 -38.73 14.69 22.98
C SER A 739 -38.69 15.57 21.74
N ILE A 740 -39.59 16.56 21.69
CA ILE A 740 -39.74 17.56 20.63
C ILE A 740 -39.08 18.87 21.10
N PRO A 741 -37.86 19.18 20.65
CA PRO A 741 -37.06 20.25 21.24
C PRO A 741 -37.70 21.65 21.20
N GLY A 742 -38.47 22.00 20.16
CA GLY A 742 -39.16 23.29 20.03
C GLY A 742 -40.51 23.38 20.76
N ALA A 743 -40.97 22.33 21.42
CA ALA A 743 -42.23 22.29 22.18
C ALA A 743 -42.00 22.23 23.70
N GLN A 744 -40.97 22.92 24.20
CA GLN A 744 -40.54 22.82 25.59
C GLN A 744 -41.65 23.05 26.62
N LEU A 745 -41.59 22.27 27.70
CA LEU A 745 -42.43 22.46 28.88
C LEU A 745 -42.33 23.90 29.42
N VAL A 746 -43.45 24.47 29.86
CA VAL A 746 -43.44 25.76 30.58
C VAL A 746 -42.90 25.54 32.01
N ASP A 747 -42.39 26.60 32.64
CA ASP A 747 -41.67 26.49 33.92
C ASP A 747 -42.44 25.72 35.01
N SER A 748 -43.76 25.90 35.12
CA SER A 748 -44.59 25.17 36.09
C SER A 748 -44.69 23.67 35.84
N ASP A 749 -44.70 23.24 34.57
CA ASP A 749 -44.69 21.81 34.20
C ASP A 749 -43.26 21.24 34.21
N LYS A 750 -42.22 22.05 33.93
CA LYS A 750 -40.80 21.69 34.07
C LYS A 750 -40.47 21.30 35.51
N ASP A 751 -40.88 22.12 36.49
CA ASP A 751 -40.64 21.83 37.90
C ASP A 751 -41.33 20.54 38.36
N ARG A 752 -42.55 20.29 37.87
CA ARG A 752 -43.30 19.06 38.16
C ARG A 752 -42.60 17.84 37.54
N PHE A 753 -42.18 17.95 36.28
CA PHE A 753 -41.45 16.90 35.57
C PHE A 753 -40.12 16.59 36.25
N HIS A 754 -39.34 17.61 36.61
CA HIS A 754 -38.07 17.44 37.32
C HIS A 754 -38.24 16.70 38.65
N LYS A 755 -39.32 16.97 39.39
CA LYS A 755 -39.62 16.28 40.64
C LYS A 755 -39.89 14.79 40.43
N GLN A 756 -40.69 14.41 39.44
CA GLN A 756 -40.99 13.00 39.14
C GLN A 756 -39.76 12.28 38.57
N LEU A 757 -39.00 12.94 37.70
CA LEU A 757 -37.77 12.40 37.12
C LEU A 757 -36.69 12.12 38.19
N ASN A 758 -36.71 12.88 39.28
CA ASN A 758 -35.83 12.68 40.42
C ASN A 758 -36.07 11.34 41.15
N GLU A 759 -37.28 10.79 41.06
CA GLU A 759 -37.64 9.48 41.62
C GLU A 759 -37.18 8.33 40.71
N HIS A 760 -36.94 8.61 39.43
CA HIS A 760 -36.46 7.69 38.39
C HIS A 760 -35.01 7.97 37.93
N ARG A 761 -34.18 8.54 38.81
CA ARG A 761 -32.80 8.95 38.51
C ARG A 761 -32.00 7.84 37.80
N GLY A 762 -31.45 8.16 36.63
CA GLY A 762 -30.59 7.27 35.85
C GLY A 762 -31.34 6.17 35.08
N GLN A 763 -32.68 6.18 35.07
CA GLN A 763 -33.49 5.23 34.31
C GLN A 763 -34.08 5.83 33.02
N VAL A 764 -34.02 7.15 32.83
CA VAL A 764 -34.60 7.82 31.67
C VAL A 764 -33.52 8.33 30.72
N VAL A 765 -33.72 8.05 29.44
CA VAL A 765 -32.94 8.59 28.33
C VAL A 765 -33.88 9.43 27.47
N VAL A 766 -33.50 10.67 27.19
CA VAL A 766 -34.28 11.55 26.31
C VAL A 766 -33.68 11.51 24.91
N GLU A 767 -34.51 11.13 23.94
CA GLU A 767 -34.15 11.11 22.51
C GLU A 767 -34.48 12.48 21.90
N LEU A 768 -33.48 13.11 21.31
CA LEU A 768 -33.62 14.40 20.65
C LEU A 768 -33.74 14.15 19.14
N THR A 769 -34.91 14.44 18.59
CA THR A 769 -35.16 14.34 17.15
C THR A 769 -34.47 15.48 16.39
N GLU A 770 -33.90 15.20 15.23
CA GLU A 770 -33.02 16.11 14.47
C GLU A 770 -33.73 17.36 13.88
N GLN A 771 -35.05 17.33 13.72
CA GLN A 771 -35.77 18.26 12.83
C GLN A 771 -35.88 19.72 13.30
N GLU A 772 -35.36 20.08 14.48
CA GLU A 772 -35.38 21.47 14.99
C GLU A 772 -34.02 21.87 15.58
N GLU A 773 -33.31 22.76 14.89
CA GLU A 773 -32.05 23.34 15.40
C GLU A 773 -32.31 24.24 16.61
N LEU A 774 -31.88 23.79 17.78
CA LEU A 774 -31.87 24.61 18.99
C LEU A 774 -30.73 25.64 18.96
N ASP A 775 -31.02 26.85 19.44
CA ASP A 775 -29.97 27.82 19.80
C ASP A 775 -29.03 27.23 20.87
N ASN A 776 -27.74 27.55 20.76
CA ASN A 776 -26.67 27.08 21.65
C ASN A 776 -26.97 27.38 23.13
N LYS A 777 -27.61 28.52 23.42
CA LYS A 777 -28.00 28.88 24.79
C LYS A 777 -29.05 27.92 25.33
N CYS A 778 -30.11 27.69 24.56
CA CYS A 778 -31.20 26.80 24.92
C CYS A 778 -30.73 25.35 25.09
N LEU A 779 -29.83 24.90 24.21
CA LEU A 779 -29.20 23.60 24.31
C LEU A 779 -28.34 23.44 25.57
N SER A 780 -27.58 24.49 25.93
CA SER A 780 -26.75 24.48 27.13
C SER A 780 -27.59 24.40 28.42
N ASP A 781 -28.76 25.06 28.44
CA ASP A 781 -29.70 25.05 29.56
C ASP A 781 -30.34 23.66 29.73
N ILE A 782 -30.75 23.02 28.62
CA ILE A 782 -31.27 21.64 28.63
C ILE A 782 -30.21 20.67 29.15
N LYS A 783 -28.98 20.73 28.61
CA LYS A 783 -27.86 19.88 29.04
C LYS A 783 -27.56 20.03 30.52
N GLN A 784 -27.52 21.27 31.03
CA GLN A 784 -27.26 21.51 32.44
C GLN A 784 -28.40 20.99 33.33
N SER A 785 -29.65 21.11 32.89
CA SER A 785 -30.81 20.58 33.61
C SER A 785 -30.77 19.05 33.68
N TYR A 786 -30.58 18.38 32.55
CA TYR A 786 -30.55 16.92 32.45
C TYR A 786 -29.34 16.31 33.18
N ALA A 787 -28.17 16.95 33.11
CA ALA A 787 -27.00 16.53 33.88
C ALA A 787 -27.24 16.57 35.40
N LYS A 788 -27.91 17.60 35.92
CA LYS A 788 -28.28 17.68 37.36
C LYS A 788 -29.22 16.55 37.78
N LEU A 789 -30.09 16.11 36.88
CA LEU A 789 -31.09 15.06 37.12
C LEU A 789 -30.60 13.65 36.78
N LYS A 790 -29.34 13.50 36.32
CA LYS A 790 -28.77 12.23 35.81
C LYS A 790 -29.62 11.60 34.71
N VAL A 791 -30.16 12.44 33.84
CA VAL A 791 -30.85 12.04 32.61
C VAL A 791 -29.81 11.96 31.51
N GLU A 792 -29.80 10.85 30.81
CA GLU A 792 -28.93 10.67 29.65
C GLU A 792 -29.65 11.11 28.38
N THR A 793 -28.88 11.38 27.33
CA THR A 793 -29.43 11.85 26.05
C THR A 793 -29.00 10.92 24.92
N ALA A 794 -29.87 10.80 23.93
CA ALA A 794 -29.63 10.11 22.68
C ALA A 794 -29.92 11.03 21.50
N ILE A 795 -29.23 10.82 20.39
CA ILE A 795 -29.59 11.38 19.08
C ILE A 795 -30.25 10.28 18.26
N ASP A 796 -31.38 10.61 17.66
CA ASP A 796 -32.20 9.73 16.82
C ASP A 796 -31.88 9.92 15.32
N ASP A 797 -32.21 8.92 14.49
CA ASP A 797 -32.10 8.93 13.01
C ASP A 797 -30.71 9.29 12.42
N TYR A 798 -29.60 9.01 13.14
CA TYR A 798 -28.27 9.40 12.68
C TYR A 798 -27.84 8.65 11.42
N GLY A 799 -27.58 9.41 10.34
CA GLY A 799 -27.10 8.91 9.06
C GLY A 799 -28.16 8.91 7.94
N SER A 800 -29.37 9.38 8.24
CA SER A 800 -30.50 9.52 7.31
C SER A 800 -30.35 10.71 6.34
N GLY A 801 -29.18 10.92 5.71
CA GLY A 801 -28.97 11.98 4.71
C GLY A 801 -29.10 13.44 5.18
N TYR A 802 -29.67 13.69 6.38
CA TYR A 802 -29.78 14.99 7.04
C TYR A 802 -28.83 15.10 8.24
N SER A 803 -28.48 13.98 8.87
CA SER A 803 -27.70 13.97 10.13
C SER A 803 -26.26 14.42 9.94
N ASN A 804 -26.02 15.70 10.20
CA ASN A 804 -24.68 16.27 10.20
C ASN A 804 -23.92 15.81 11.46
N VAL A 805 -22.66 15.38 11.27
CA VAL A 805 -21.64 15.20 12.33
C VAL A 805 -21.61 16.39 13.30
N ASN A 806 -21.97 17.58 12.82
CA ASN A 806 -22.09 18.80 13.63
C ASN A 806 -23.11 18.66 14.78
N ASN A 807 -24.23 17.98 14.60
CA ASN A 807 -25.17 17.71 15.69
C ASN A 807 -24.55 16.74 16.70
N LEU A 808 -23.97 15.63 16.25
CA LEU A 808 -23.28 14.70 17.15
C LEU A 808 -22.19 15.39 17.99
N LEU A 809 -21.41 16.30 17.38
CA LEU A 809 -20.39 17.11 18.05
C LEU A 809 -20.98 18.19 18.98
N ARG A 810 -22.08 18.85 18.59
CA ARG A 810 -22.75 19.86 19.41
C ARG A 810 -23.45 19.25 20.62
N TYR A 811 -24.09 18.10 20.46
CA TYR A 811 -24.88 17.43 21.48
C TYR A 811 -24.02 16.51 22.37
N MET A 812 -23.00 15.82 21.84
CA MET A 812 -22.18 14.81 22.54
C MET A 812 -23.04 13.92 23.47
N PRO A 813 -24.02 13.19 22.92
CA PRO A 813 -24.97 12.39 23.67
C PRO A 813 -24.31 11.14 24.27
N LYS A 814 -25.03 10.43 25.15
CA LYS A 814 -24.55 9.14 25.65
C LYS A 814 -24.77 8.01 24.63
N TYR A 815 -25.79 8.15 23.79
CA TYR A 815 -26.19 7.18 22.77
C TYR A 815 -26.32 7.87 21.41
N VAL A 816 -25.92 7.18 20.35
CA VAL A 816 -26.25 7.55 18.97
C VAL A 816 -27.01 6.42 18.32
N LYS A 817 -28.21 6.71 17.80
CA LYS A 817 -29.03 5.73 17.11
C LYS A 817 -28.80 5.86 15.61
N ILE A 818 -28.33 4.79 14.98
CA ILE A 818 -27.96 4.74 13.57
C ILE A 818 -29.20 4.34 12.77
N ASP A 819 -29.59 5.20 11.84
CA ASP A 819 -30.85 5.09 11.11
C ASP A 819 -31.00 3.78 10.33
N ARG A 820 -32.25 3.31 10.22
CA ARG A 820 -32.62 2.10 9.48
C ARG A 820 -32.14 2.12 8.03
N MET A 821 -32.11 3.26 7.35
CA MET A 821 -31.66 3.35 5.95
C MET A 821 -30.24 2.80 5.77
N LEU A 822 -29.38 2.95 6.79
CA LEU A 822 -28.02 2.42 6.78
C LEU A 822 -27.95 0.93 7.13
N MET A 823 -28.94 0.42 7.89
CA MET A 823 -29.01 -0.98 8.26
C MET A 823 -29.62 -1.85 7.15
N GLU A 824 -30.59 -1.33 6.41
CA GLU A 824 -31.28 -2.06 5.34
C GLU A 824 -30.29 -2.55 4.27
N GLU A 825 -30.26 -3.87 4.05
CA GLU A 825 -29.35 -4.55 3.10
C GLU A 825 -27.84 -4.28 3.32
N ILE A 826 -27.42 -3.92 4.54
CA ILE A 826 -26.02 -3.58 4.85
C ILE A 826 -25.03 -4.71 4.52
N GLN A 827 -25.43 -5.96 4.64
CA GLN A 827 -24.62 -7.15 4.31
C GLN A 827 -24.16 -7.18 2.85
N ASN A 828 -24.91 -6.53 1.95
CA ASN A 828 -24.64 -6.54 0.50
C ASN A 828 -24.00 -5.24 0.00
N ASN A 829 -23.79 -4.25 0.87
CA ASN A 829 -23.34 -2.92 0.48
C ASN A 829 -22.05 -2.52 1.22
N PRO A 830 -20.86 -2.70 0.61
CA PRO A 830 -19.58 -2.35 1.22
C PRO A 830 -19.45 -0.87 1.61
N GLN A 831 -20.12 0.03 0.90
CA GLN A 831 -20.10 1.47 1.22
C GLN A 831 -20.88 1.74 2.52
N LYS A 832 -22.06 1.14 2.69
CA LYS A 832 -22.81 1.21 3.95
C LYS A 832 -22.00 0.60 5.11
N GLN A 833 -21.34 -0.54 4.88
CA GLN A 833 -20.50 -1.18 5.90
C GLN A 833 -19.36 -0.27 6.35
N HIS A 834 -18.64 0.34 5.42
CA HIS A 834 -17.53 1.24 5.74
C HIS A 834 -18.03 2.49 6.48
N PHE A 835 -19.11 3.10 6.00
CA PHE A 835 -19.69 4.29 6.63
C PHE A 835 -20.20 4.01 8.05
N VAL A 836 -20.95 2.93 8.24
CA VAL A 836 -21.43 2.51 9.58
C VAL A 836 -20.25 2.17 10.50
N LYS A 837 -19.18 1.57 9.97
CA LYS A 837 -17.97 1.29 10.75
C LYS A 837 -17.31 2.56 11.26
N ASP A 838 -17.17 3.58 10.42
CA ASP A 838 -16.58 4.86 10.82
C ASP A 838 -17.43 5.57 11.89
N ILE A 839 -18.77 5.46 11.81
CA ILE A 839 -19.68 5.99 12.84
C ILE A 839 -19.46 5.28 14.18
N ILE A 840 -19.34 3.96 14.15
CA ILE A 840 -19.09 3.14 15.35
C ILE A 840 -17.74 3.50 15.98
N ASP A 841 -16.68 3.57 15.17
CA ASP A 841 -15.33 3.85 15.65
C ASP A 841 -15.25 5.28 16.24
N PHE A 842 -15.84 6.27 15.56
CA PHE A 842 -15.95 7.64 16.08
C PHE A 842 -16.70 7.69 17.42
N ALA A 843 -17.83 7.00 17.53
CA ALA A 843 -18.63 6.96 18.75
C ALA A 843 -17.83 6.33 19.90
N HIS A 844 -17.13 5.21 19.63
CA HIS A 844 -16.32 4.51 20.62
C HIS A 844 -15.13 5.33 21.12
N ASP A 845 -14.45 6.05 20.23
CA ASP A 845 -13.36 6.98 20.58
C ASP A 845 -13.83 8.10 21.52
N ASN A 846 -15.12 8.47 21.43
CA ASN A 846 -15.74 9.51 22.24
C ASN A 846 -16.58 8.97 23.42
N ASN A 847 -16.52 7.67 23.73
CA ASN A 847 -17.30 7.00 24.79
C ASN A 847 -18.84 7.09 24.63
N ILE A 848 -19.31 7.19 23.39
CA ILE A 848 -20.70 7.16 22.97
C ILE A 848 -21.07 5.71 22.61
N LEU A 849 -22.24 5.25 23.05
CA LEU A 849 -22.76 3.92 22.70
C LEU A 849 -23.57 3.99 21.40
N THR A 850 -23.33 3.03 20.52
CA THR A 850 -24.01 2.92 19.22
C THR A 850 -25.22 2.00 19.31
N LEU A 851 -26.34 2.44 18.75
CA LEU A 851 -27.58 1.67 18.66
C LEU A 851 -27.98 1.54 17.18
N ALA A 852 -27.93 0.33 16.61
CA ALA A 852 -28.42 0.09 15.26
C ALA A 852 -29.94 -0.10 15.27
N GLU A 853 -30.65 0.71 14.47
CA GLU A 853 -32.10 0.69 14.39
C GLU A 853 -32.65 -0.03 13.16
N GLY A 854 -33.87 -0.54 13.29
CA GLY A 854 -34.61 -1.10 12.17
C GLY A 854 -34.04 -2.43 11.65
N ILE A 855 -33.37 -3.22 12.50
CA ILE A 855 -32.91 -4.57 12.13
C ILE A 855 -34.11 -5.48 11.88
N GLU A 856 -34.27 -5.96 10.65
CA GLU A 856 -35.41 -6.79 10.24
C GLU A 856 -35.01 -8.22 9.85
N THR A 857 -33.73 -8.48 9.58
CA THR A 857 -33.22 -9.78 9.15
C THR A 857 -32.04 -10.30 10.00
N SER A 858 -31.81 -11.62 9.91
CA SER A 858 -30.67 -12.31 10.52
C SER A 858 -29.34 -11.83 9.94
N GLU A 859 -29.31 -11.58 8.64
CA GLU A 859 -28.13 -11.15 7.92
C GLU A 859 -27.70 -9.74 8.30
N GLU A 860 -28.64 -8.81 8.45
CA GLU A 860 -28.38 -7.46 8.98
C GLU A 860 -27.85 -7.53 10.41
N LEU A 861 -28.50 -8.34 11.25
CA LEU A 861 -28.07 -8.56 12.64
C LEU A 861 -26.62 -9.06 12.73
N LYS A 862 -26.27 -10.07 11.93
CA LYS A 862 -24.92 -10.63 11.86
C LYS A 862 -23.90 -9.56 11.45
N GLU A 863 -24.25 -8.75 10.46
CA GLU A 863 -23.35 -7.76 9.90
C GLU A 863 -23.10 -6.61 10.88
N VAL A 864 -24.13 -6.07 11.53
CA VAL A 864 -23.94 -4.97 12.51
C VAL A 864 -23.15 -5.44 13.76
N ILE A 865 -23.32 -6.69 14.18
CA ILE A 865 -22.52 -7.32 15.24
C ILE A 865 -21.05 -7.45 14.80
N ARG A 866 -20.80 -7.79 13.52
CA ARG A 866 -19.45 -7.86 12.93
C ARG A 866 -18.76 -6.50 12.93
N LEU A 867 -19.48 -5.45 12.54
CA LEU A 867 -18.97 -4.07 12.50
C LEU A 867 -18.70 -3.49 13.89
N GLY A 868 -19.38 -4.02 14.91
CA GLY A 868 -19.08 -3.76 16.31
C GLY A 868 -20.06 -2.83 17.02
N VAL A 869 -21.32 -2.83 16.61
CA VAL A 869 -22.38 -2.07 17.29
C VAL A 869 -22.57 -2.53 18.73
N ASP A 870 -22.94 -1.62 19.64
CA ASP A 870 -23.14 -1.93 21.07
C ASP A 870 -24.56 -2.42 21.37
N LEU A 871 -25.56 -1.77 20.78
CA LEU A 871 -26.97 -2.00 21.01
C LEU A 871 -27.72 -2.20 19.68
N ILE A 872 -28.79 -2.98 19.71
CA ILE A 872 -29.60 -3.33 18.53
C ILE A 872 -31.09 -3.24 18.84
N GLN A 873 -31.85 -2.66 17.90
CA GLN A 873 -33.30 -2.53 17.96
C GLN A 873 -33.90 -2.78 16.57
N GLY A 874 -34.98 -3.54 16.51
CA GLY A 874 -35.67 -3.81 15.25
C GLY A 874 -36.75 -4.86 15.39
N TYR A 875 -37.47 -5.14 14.31
CA TYR A 875 -38.52 -6.15 14.32
C TYR A 875 -37.98 -7.56 14.43
N TYR A 876 -36.73 -7.78 14.01
CA TYR A 876 -36.07 -9.07 14.18
C TYR A 876 -35.87 -9.39 15.66
N THR A 877 -35.46 -8.44 16.50
CA THR A 877 -35.27 -8.68 17.95
C THR A 877 -36.60 -8.76 18.70
N ALA A 878 -37.44 -7.72 18.63
CA ALA A 878 -38.85 -7.77 18.99
C ALA A 878 -39.62 -6.54 18.51
N ARG A 879 -40.91 -6.72 18.20
CA ARG A 879 -41.83 -5.61 17.88
C ARG A 879 -42.27 -4.83 19.12
N PRO A 880 -42.68 -3.55 18.97
CA PRO A 880 -43.29 -2.78 20.06
C PRO A 880 -44.50 -3.48 20.65
N ASN A 881 -44.57 -3.58 21.98
CA ASN A 881 -45.61 -4.31 22.71
C ASN A 881 -46.27 -3.40 23.76
N PRO A 882 -47.61 -3.48 23.98
CA PRO A 882 -48.27 -2.76 25.08
C PRO A 882 -47.61 -2.96 26.45
N GLU A 883 -47.03 -4.14 26.70
CA GLU A 883 -46.26 -4.41 27.91
C GLU A 883 -44.76 -4.59 27.62
N PRO A 884 -43.86 -4.01 28.45
CA PRO A 884 -42.42 -4.24 28.32
C PRO A 884 -42.09 -5.73 28.46
N LEU A 885 -41.39 -6.28 27.46
CA LEU A 885 -40.96 -7.68 27.44
C LEU A 885 -39.82 -7.93 28.43
N GLU A 886 -39.87 -9.02 29.20
CA GLU A 886 -38.78 -9.36 30.13
C GLU A 886 -37.53 -9.89 29.41
N GLN A 887 -37.73 -10.62 28.31
CA GLN A 887 -36.69 -11.22 27.45
C GLN A 887 -37.15 -11.26 25.97
N ILE A 888 -36.18 -11.32 25.05
CA ILE A 888 -36.44 -11.56 23.62
C ILE A 888 -36.57 -13.06 23.32
N ASP A 889 -36.84 -13.42 22.07
CA ASP A 889 -36.86 -14.82 21.64
C ASP A 889 -35.51 -15.50 21.97
N PRO A 890 -35.51 -16.63 22.71
CA PRO A 890 -34.30 -17.36 23.05
C PRO A 890 -33.45 -17.77 21.84
N HIS A 891 -34.08 -18.03 20.68
CA HIS A 891 -33.36 -18.40 19.46
C HIS A 891 -32.50 -17.25 18.95
N ILE A 892 -33.07 -16.03 18.91
CA ILE A 892 -32.36 -14.82 18.51
C ILE A 892 -31.26 -14.47 19.52
N GLN A 893 -31.52 -14.69 20.81
CA GLN A 893 -30.48 -14.52 21.84
C GLN A 893 -29.29 -15.46 21.63
N ILE A 894 -29.54 -16.73 21.28
CA ILE A 894 -28.48 -17.69 20.95
C ILE A 894 -27.72 -17.27 19.70
N GLU A 895 -28.43 -16.82 18.67
CA GLU A 895 -27.85 -16.34 17.41
C GLU A 895 -26.88 -15.16 17.64
N ILE A 896 -27.27 -14.17 18.46
CA ILE A 896 -26.39 -13.06 18.87
C ILE A 896 -25.12 -13.58 19.55
N LEU A 897 -25.26 -14.54 20.47
CA LEU A 897 -24.12 -15.14 21.18
C LEU A 897 -23.20 -15.93 20.22
N GLU A 898 -23.77 -16.60 19.21
CA GLU A 898 -23.01 -17.35 18.20
C GLU A 898 -22.24 -16.41 17.27
N TYR A 899 -22.84 -15.31 16.81
CA TYR A 899 -22.14 -14.33 15.98
C TYR A 899 -20.98 -13.66 16.72
N ASN A 900 -21.15 -13.36 18.01
CA ASN A 900 -20.05 -12.83 18.83
C ASN A 900 -18.94 -13.85 19.06
N LYS A 901 -19.24 -15.15 19.22
CA LYS A 901 -18.22 -16.21 19.27
C LYS A 901 -17.47 -16.34 17.94
N ASN A 902 -18.18 -16.23 16.83
CA ASN A 902 -17.60 -16.36 15.49
C ASN A 902 -16.77 -15.12 15.08
N ARG A 903 -17.12 -13.92 15.55
CA ARG A 903 -16.31 -12.70 15.40
C ARG A 903 -14.88 -12.89 15.91
N SER A 904 -14.72 -13.54 17.07
CA SER A 904 -13.40 -13.90 17.64
C SER A 904 -12.64 -14.99 16.86
N SER A 905 -13.29 -15.67 15.91
CA SER A 905 -12.71 -16.76 15.10
C SER A 905 -12.42 -16.38 13.63
N SER A 906 -12.84 -15.18 13.19
CA SER A 906 -12.85 -14.78 11.77
C SER A 906 -11.63 -13.98 11.27
N MET A 907 -10.67 -13.65 12.14
CA MET A 907 -9.30 -13.40 11.69
C MET A 907 -8.73 -14.76 11.28
N VAL A 908 -8.36 -14.94 10.01
CA VAL A 908 -7.59 -16.11 9.58
C VAL A 908 -6.32 -16.16 10.44
N ARG A 909 -6.32 -17.02 11.46
CA ARG A 909 -5.19 -17.15 12.38
C ARG A 909 -4.03 -17.74 11.61
N LYS A 910 -2.92 -17.02 11.60
CA LYS A 910 -1.66 -17.51 11.09
C LYS A 910 -0.72 -17.59 12.26
N ASP A 911 -0.56 -18.80 12.77
CA ASP A 911 0.23 -19.09 13.96
C ASP A 911 1.70 -19.30 13.57
N TYR A 912 2.60 -18.64 14.29
CA TYR A 912 4.04 -18.90 14.23
C TYR A 912 4.41 -19.81 15.39
N ILE A 913 4.75 -21.06 15.10
CA ILE A 913 5.07 -22.07 16.11
C ILE A 913 6.55 -21.99 16.47
N VAL A 914 6.84 -21.91 17.76
CA VAL A 914 8.18 -21.88 18.35
C VAL A 914 8.37 -23.18 19.12
N ASP A 915 9.14 -24.10 18.54
CA ASP A 915 9.42 -25.43 19.10
C ASP A 915 10.83 -25.54 19.71
N LYS A 916 11.71 -24.57 19.43
CA LYS A 916 13.08 -24.47 19.94
C LYS A 916 13.43 -23.02 20.34
N PRO A 917 14.45 -22.81 21.20
CA PRO A 917 14.91 -21.47 21.54
C PRO A 917 15.38 -20.70 20.29
N GLN A 918 14.86 -19.49 20.09
CA GLN A 918 15.22 -18.61 18.97
C GLN A 918 14.89 -17.14 19.27
N SER A 919 15.51 -16.24 18.52
CA SER A 919 15.16 -14.80 18.51
C SER A 919 14.18 -14.51 17.35
N ILE A 920 13.09 -13.80 17.65
CA ILE A 920 11.96 -13.58 16.74
C ILE A 920 11.75 -12.07 16.57
N SER A 921 11.79 -11.58 15.33
CA SER A 921 11.49 -10.18 15.02
C SER A 921 9.98 -9.95 14.89
N LEU A 922 9.42 -9.07 15.72
CA LEU A 922 7.99 -8.72 15.65
C LEU A 922 7.63 -8.04 14.32
N VAL A 923 8.57 -7.31 13.72
CA VAL A 923 8.37 -6.65 12.41
C VAL A 923 8.29 -7.68 11.29
N GLN A 924 9.15 -8.70 11.31
CA GLN A 924 9.10 -9.80 10.32
C GLN A 924 7.84 -10.64 10.48
N MET A 925 7.38 -10.88 11.70
CA MET A 925 6.12 -11.60 11.95
C MET A 925 4.92 -10.81 11.40
N ALA A 926 4.91 -9.49 11.55
CA ALA A 926 3.87 -8.65 10.96
C ALA A 926 3.94 -8.60 9.43
N LEU A 927 5.13 -8.48 8.82
CA LEU A 927 5.32 -8.59 7.37
C LEU A 927 4.86 -9.95 6.82
N GLY A 928 5.09 -11.01 7.59
CA GLY A 928 4.61 -12.37 7.31
C GLY A 928 3.11 -12.56 7.52
N LYS A 929 2.37 -11.53 7.95
CA LYS A 929 0.94 -11.56 8.29
C LYS A 929 0.58 -12.61 9.34
N TYR A 930 1.50 -12.91 10.28
CA TYR A 930 1.19 -13.75 11.43
C TYR A 930 0.27 -13.00 12.40
N THR A 931 -0.59 -13.73 13.11
CA THR A 931 -1.52 -13.17 14.10
C THR A 931 -1.19 -13.62 15.52
N ASP A 932 -0.52 -14.77 15.65
CA ASP A 932 -0.24 -15.45 16.91
C ASP A 932 1.17 -16.04 16.90
N ILE A 933 1.85 -15.99 18.04
CA ILE A 933 3.10 -16.69 18.32
C ILE A 933 2.78 -17.77 19.35
N HIS A 934 2.91 -19.03 18.95
CA HIS A 934 2.62 -20.18 19.78
C HIS A 934 3.93 -20.83 20.25
N ILE A 935 4.17 -20.87 21.56
CA ILE A 935 5.39 -21.38 22.17
C ILE A 935 5.11 -22.76 22.77
N ALA A 936 5.74 -23.77 22.19
CA ALA A 936 5.60 -25.16 22.60
C ALA A 936 6.30 -25.44 23.94
N GLN A 937 5.84 -26.47 24.66
CA GLN A 937 6.35 -26.84 26.00
C GLN A 937 7.88 -26.99 26.05
N GLN A 938 8.47 -27.54 24.99
CA GLN A 938 9.90 -27.87 24.90
C GLN A 938 10.80 -26.69 24.49
N ALA A 939 10.22 -25.57 24.05
CA ALA A 939 10.96 -24.45 23.47
C ALA A 939 11.82 -23.68 24.49
N GLY A 940 11.60 -23.86 25.79
CA GLY A 940 12.30 -23.15 26.87
C GLY A 940 13.34 -23.97 27.65
N LYS A 941 13.62 -25.22 27.25
CA LYS A 941 14.39 -26.17 28.08
C LYS A 941 15.86 -25.79 28.33
N ASP A 942 16.54 -25.15 27.37
CA ASP A 942 18.00 -24.91 27.46
C ASP A 942 18.40 -23.43 27.33
N HIS A 943 17.63 -22.61 26.60
CA HIS A 943 17.92 -21.20 26.32
C HIS A 943 16.66 -20.32 26.30
N PRO A 944 16.77 -19.02 26.60
CA PRO A 944 15.63 -18.11 26.57
C PRO A 944 15.14 -17.87 25.13
N ILE A 945 13.84 -17.63 24.99
CA ILE A 945 13.23 -17.16 23.75
C ILE A 945 13.31 -15.64 23.74
N GLU A 946 13.69 -15.01 22.63
CA GLU A 946 13.80 -13.54 22.54
C GLU A 946 12.85 -12.97 21.49
N LEU A 947 12.08 -11.93 21.85
CA LEU A 947 11.27 -11.15 20.93
C LEU A 947 11.91 -9.77 20.74
N ILE A 948 12.21 -9.43 19.49
CA ILE A 948 12.89 -8.18 19.12
C ILE A 948 11.88 -7.29 18.39
N GLY A 949 11.57 -6.14 18.98
CA GLY A 949 10.75 -5.10 18.36
C GLY A 949 11.58 -4.01 17.69
N ALA A 950 10.90 -2.95 17.26
CA ALA A 950 11.51 -1.76 16.68
C ALA A 950 10.88 -0.49 17.30
N THR A 951 11.69 0.54 17.51
CA THR A 951 11.21 1.82 18.07
C THR A 951 10.08 2.40 17.23
N GLY A 952 8.91 2.62 17.85
CA GLY A 952 7.73 3.18 17.18
C GLY A 952 6.84 2.14 16.47
N PHE A 953 7.27 0.89 16.35
CA PHE A 953 6.46 -0.19 15.79
C PHE A 953 5.51 -0.78 16.84
N GLN A 954 4.20 -0.78 16.57
CA GLN A 954 3.18 -1.37 17.45
C GLN A 954 2.71 -2.72 16.89
N SER A 955 2.89 -3.78 17.69
CA SER A 955 2.50 -5.15 17.34
C SER A 955 1.10 -5.48 17.87
N ASN A 956 0.26 -6.05 17.00
CA ASN A 956 -1.05 -6.59 17.35
C ASN A 956 -1.02 -8.12 17.55
N LEU A 957 0.19 -8.72 17.58
CA LEU A 957 0.38 -10.16 17.75
C LEU A 957 0.00 -10.64 19.15
N ARG A 958 -0.56 -11.85 19.23
CA ARG A 958 -0.78 -12.56 20.50
C ARG A 958 0.30 -13.59 20.75
N ILE A 959 0.64 -13.83 22.00
CA ILE A 959 1.61 -14.84 22.42
C ILE A 959 0.91 -15.86 23.31
N TRP A 960 1.04 -17.13 22.97
CA TRP A 960 0.46 -18.24 23.71
C TRP A 960 1.52 -19.28 24.10
N PHE A 961 1.52 -19.74 25.35
CA PHE A 961 2.40 -20.80 25.85
C PHE A 961 1.60 -22.08 26.12
N GLU A 962 2.10 -23.23 25.67
CA GLU A 962 1.51 -24.54 25.96
C GLU A 962 1.55 -24.92 27.45
N ASP A 963 0.65 -25.82 27.84
CA ASP A 963 0.59 -26.38 29.18
C ASP A 963 1.94 -27.00 29.60
N GLY A 964 2.38 -26.72 30.83
CA GLY A 964 3.60 -27.29 31.39
C GLY A 964 4.92 -26.67 30.90
N PHE A 965 4.89 -25.52 30.22
CA PHE A 965 6.09 -24.78 29.82
C PHE A 965 6.90 -24.26 31.03
N HIS A 966 8.23 -24.37 30.96
CA HIS A 966 9.15 -23.78 31.93
C HIS A 966 10.29 -23.06 31.20
N GLY A 967 10.52 -21.78 31.48
CA GLY A 967 11.60 -21.04 30.84
C GLY A 967 11.52 -19.51 30.93
N THR A 968 12.34 -18.84 30.13
CA THR A 968 12.49 -17.38 30.11
C THR A 968 12.17 -16.80 28.72
N LEU A 969 11.39 -15.72 28.69
CA LEU A 969 11.11 -14.91 27.50
C LEU A 969 11.77 -13.53 27.64
N ILE A 970 12.64 -13.15 26.72
CA ILE A 970 13.26 -11.82 26.67
C ILE A 970 12.44 -10.94 25.71
N LEU A 971 11.97 -9.79 26.20
CA LEU A 971 11.33 -8.75 25.38
C LEU A 971 12.33 -7.61 25.17
N ASN A 972 12.84 -7.44 23.95
CA ASN A 972 13.81 -6.41 23.59
C ASN A 972 13.16 -5.31 22.74
N THR A 973 12.94 -4.14 23.34
CA THR A 973 12.35 -2.95 22.69
C THR A 973 11.03 -3.27 21.97
N THR A 974 10.04 -3.79 22.71
CA THR A 974 8.78 -4.30 22.14
C THR A 974 7.58 -3.43 22.51
N HIS A 975 6.64 -3.22 21.59
CA HIS A 975 5.39 -2.52 21.87
C HIS A 975 4.20 -3.36 21.43
N PHE A 976 3.26 -3.63 22.33
CA PHE A 976 2.05 -4.39 22.03
C PHE A 976 0.79 -3.53 22.24
N SER A 977 -0.12 -3.60 21.26
CA SER A 977 -1.46 -2.98 21.27
C SER A 977 -2.48 -3.96 20.70
N THR A 978 -3.34 -4.56 21.53
CA THR A 978 -4.41 -5.46 21.05
C THR A 978 -5.79 -4.80 21.17
N GLU A 979 -6.76 -5.29 20.40
CA GLU A 979 -8.16 -4.86 20.50
C GLU A 979 -8.69 -5.02 21.94
N LYS A 980 -9.67 -4.19 22.36
CA LYS A 980 -10.29 -4.25 23.70
C LYS A 980 -10.76 -5.68 24.01
N CYS A 981 -10.38 -6.20 25.18
CA CYS A 981 -10.76 -7.51 25.75
C CYS A 981 -10.03 -8.77 25.26
N MET A 982 -8.91 -8.66 24.52
CA MET A 982 -8.07 -9.82 24.14
C MET A 982 -6.64 -9.72 24.70
N PRO A 983 -6.17 -10.67 25.54
CA PRO A 983 -4.84 -10.59 26.13
C PRO A 983 -3.76 -10.74 25.05
N TRP A 984 -2.70 -9.93 25.14
CA TRP A 984 -1.53 -10.07 24.27
C TRP A 984 -0.66 -11.27 24.67
N LEU A 985 -0.78 -11.73 25.92
CA LEU A 985 -0.09 -12.90 26.46
C LEU A 985 -1.07 -13.84 27.18
N GLU A 986 -1.07 -15.11 26.78
CA GLU A 986 -1.88 -16.18 27.38
C GLU A 986 -1.00 -17.37 27.75
N LEU A 987 -1.13 -17.85 28.99
CA LEU A 987 -0.43 -19.04 29.47
C LEU A 987 -1.37 -20.25 29.53
N GLY A 988 -0.85 -21.42 29.17
CA GLY A 988 -1.44 -22.72 29.49
C GLY A 988 -1.40 -23.03 30.99
N GLU A 989 -1.98 -24.16 31.37
CA GLU A 989 -1.98 -24.69 32.74
C GLU A 989 -0.57 -25.19 33.14
N ALA A 990 -0.19 -25.08 34.41
CA ALA A 990 1.09 -25.53 34.96
C ALA A 990 2.35 -24.91 34.32
N VAL A 991 2.26 -23.69 33.80
CA VAL A 991 3.38 -22.93 33.21
C VAL A 991 4.17 -22.18 34.29
N ASP A 992 5.50 -22.16 34.25
CA ASP A 992 6.35 -21.27 35.06
C ASP A 992 7.25 -20.43 34.14
N LEU A 993 6.83 -19.19 33.91
CA LEU A 993 7.42 -18.27 32.94
C LEU A 993 8.08 -17.07 33.65
N THR A 994 9.32 -16.76 33.25
CA THR A 994 9.99 -15.49 33.58
C THR A 994 10.12 -14.60 32.34
N ILE A 995 9.56 -13.39 32.38
CA ILE A 995 9.71 -12.39 31.32
C ILE A 995 10.80 -11.40 31.71
N GLN A 996 11.87 -11.35 30.91
CA GLN A 996 12.96 -10.40 31.05
C GLN A 996 12.76 -9.21 30.10
N LEU A 997 12.61 -8.01 30.63
CA LEU A 997 12.45 -6.78 29.86
C LEU A 997 13.83 -6.16 29.56
N LYS A 998 14.11 -5.90 28.28
CA LYS A 998 15.29 -5.18 27.79
C LYS A 998 14.86 -4.02 26.88
N GLY A 999 15.54 -2.87 27.00
CA GLY A 999 15.21 -1.68 26.21
C GLY A 999 13.83 -1.08 26.52
N ASN A 1000 13.29 -0.28 25.58
CA ASN A 1000 12.03 0.43 25.77
C ASN A 1000 10.84 -0.46 25.41
N THR A 1001 10.27 -1.17 26.39
CA THR A 1001 9.08 -2.01 26.18
C THR A 1001 7.80 -1.31 26.68
N ASN A 1002 6.75 -1.27 25.85
CA ASN A 1002 5.46 -0.64 26.18
C ASN A 1002 4.30 -1.63 25.98
N LEU A 1003 3.61 -1.97 27.05
CA LEU A 1003 2.52 -2.97 27.05
C LEU A 1003 1.21 -2.24 27.34
N LYS A 1004 0.42 -1.90 26.31
CA LYS A 1004 -0.83 -1.14 26.44
C LYS A 1004 -2.05 -2.00 26.10
N MET A 1005 -3.10 -1.84 26.92
CA MET A 1005 -4.45 -2.43 26.77
C MET A 1005 -4.52 -3.97 26.74
N SER A 1006 -5.69 -4.48 27.15
CA SER A 1006 -6.16 -5.88 27.13
C SER A 1006 -5.40 -7.00 27.89
N GLY A 1007 -4.24 -6.71 28.48
CA GLY A 1007 -3.70 -7.46 29.64
C GLY A 1007 -3.09 -8.84 29.37
N ILE A 1008 -2.83 -9.59 30.45
CA ILE A 1008 -2.17 -10.91 30.46
C ILE A 1008 -3.09 -11.91 31.15
N ARG A 1009 -3.25 -13.11 30.59
CA ARG A 1009 -4.02 -14.21 31.19
C ARG A 1009 -3.11 -15.28 31.77
N VAL A 1010 -3.20 -15.48 33.09
CA VAL A 1010 -2.44 -16.48 33.85
C VAL A 1010 -3.40 -17.44 34.56
N PRO A 1011 -3.43 -18.74 34.21
CA PRO A 1011 -4.18 -19.75 34.96
C PRO A 1011 -3.71 -19.89 36.40
N LYS A 1012 -4.59 -20.33 37.31
CA LYS A 1012 -4.26 -20.47 38.75
C LYS A 1012 -3.14 -21.49 39.03
N SER A 1013 -2.91 -22.43 38.11
CA SER A 1013 -1.86 -23.44 38.19
C SER A 1013 -0.50 -22.92 37.70
N SER A 1014 -0.44 -21.72 37.11
CA SER A 1014 0.72 -21.17 36.43
C SER A 1014 1.33 -19.99 37.19
N THR A 1015 2.63 -19.78 37.02
CA THR A 1015 3.40 -18.69 37.63
C THR A 1015 4.01 -17.80 36.54
N LEU A 1016 3.88 -16.48 36.72
CA LEU A 1016 4.48 -15.48 35.84
C LEU A 1016 5.32 -14.49 36.66
N ARG A 1017 6.57 -14.28 36.26
CA ARG A 1017 7.48 -13.32 36.90
C ARG A 1017 8.01 -12.33 35.86
N PHE A 1018 8.04 -11.04 36.21
CA PHE A 1018 8.71 -10.01 35.42
C PHE A 1018 10.03 -9.63 36.05
N VAL A 1019 11.08 -9.52 35.23
CA VAL A 1019 12.43 -9.11 35.63
C VAL A 1019 12.91 -8.05 34.64
N GLY A 1020 13.40 -6.92 35.11
CA GLY A 1020 13.89 -5.83 34.25
C GLY A 1020 14.78 -4.87 35.03
N GLU A 1021 15.58 -4.07 34.32
CA GLU A 1021 16.28 -2.93 34.91
C GLU A 1021 15.29 -1.77 35.08
N ASN A 1022 15.40 -1.03 36.20
CA ASN A 1022 14.50 0.07 36.58
C ASN A 1022 14.60 1.29 35.66
#